data_AF-A0A9P8QPM5-F1
#
_entry.id   AF-A0A9P8QPM5-F1
#
_cell.length_a   1.000
_cell.length_b   1.000
_cell.length_c   1.000
_cell.angle_alpha   90.00
_cell.angle_beta   90.00
_cell.angle_gamma   90.00
#
_symmetry.space_group_name_H-M   'P 1'
#
loop_
_entity.id
_entity.type
_entity.pdbx_description
1 polymer ?
#
loop_
_entity_poly.entity_id
_entity_poly.type
_entity_poly.pdbx_seq_one_letter_code
_entity_poly.pdbx_strand_id
1 'polypeptide(L)'
;MPTKEMNRILPSPCPPSSDPGTVLVETERLIIRRYFISDAPAVAAAANHEQVASYMSDRFASPYTAADAERFIQQTCHGDDSAAYPHSSAILLKPGFPGNPSRTEPLLIGGIGAHALTDILYRTWDLGYYLSPSVWCQGYGTEALNAFTRWAFETWPLLNRIQAHVYDNNTASQRLLQKCGFVLEGRGRGAIEKNGKMMDEVFLVLPTGSRPSSAMASSLHRLIGQGARRLCLRPATTSLAARPFSASAFRRYATPEHVGTRLVPTDEDFKVTSNPYGFPSATDATDKKPRDDSVEDRKVRHYTVNFGPQHPAAHGVLRLILELSGEEIVRADPHVGLLHRGTEKLIEYKTYLQALPYFDRLDYVSMMTNEQCFALAVEKLLNIEIPDRAKYIRTLFGEITRVLNHLMSVLSHAMDVGALTPFLWGFEEREKLMEFYERVSGARLHAAYVRPGGVHQDIPIGLLDDIYQWATQFGDRIDETEEMLTDNRIWIERLRGVGVVSAADALNLSFTGVMLRGSGIPFDIRKNQPYDAYDKVEFDVPVGTNGDCYDRYLCRMEEFRQSLRIIHQCLNQMPAGPVRVEDYKISPPPRTAMKENMEALIHHFLLYTKGYAVPPGETYSAIEAPKGEMAVYLVSDGSERPYRCHIRAPGFAHLGGFDHVAKGHLLADAVAVIGTMDLVF
;
A
#
# COMPACT_ATOMS: atom_id res chain seq x y z
N MET A 1 -23.74 16.74 -22.28
CA MET A 1 -22.34 16.28 -22.32
C MET A 1 -21.50 17.29 -21.56
N PRO A 2 -20.90 16.95 -20.42
CA PRO A 2 -19.99 17.85 -19.75
C PRO A 2 -18.73 17.98 -20.63
N THR A 3 -18.32 19.21 -20.88
CA THR A 3 -17.08 19.55 -21.58
C THR A 3 -15.92 18.85 -20.88
N LYS A 4 -15.20 17.96 -21.59
CA LYS A 4 -13.94 17.39 -21.11
C LYS A 4 -13.04 18.58 -20.71
N GLU A 5 -12.78 18.74 -19.42
CA GLU A 5 -11.66 19.57 -18.98
C GLU A 5 -10.42 19.03 -19.69
N MET A 6 -9.82 19.83 -20.57
CA MET A 6 -8.53 19.49 -21.17
C MET A 6 -7.56 19.20 -20.05
N ASN A 7 -6.93 18.02 -20.09
CA ASN A 7 -5.80 17.67 -19.24
C ASN A 7 -4.87 18.89 -19.19
N ARG A 8 -4.48 19.34 -17.99
CA ARG A 8 -3.59 20.49 -17.77
C ARG A 8 -2.27 20.29 -18.51
N ILE A 9 -2.22 20.67 -19.78
CA ILE A 9 -0.99 20.90 -20.51
C ILE A 9 -0.48 22.24 -19.98
N LEU A 10 0.58 22.21 -19.17
CA LEU A 10 1.30 23.43 -18.84
C LEU A 10 1.76 24.08 -20.16
N PRO A 11 1.65 25.42 -20.31
CA PRO A 11 2.21 26.10 -21.48
C PRO A 11 3.68 25.70 -21.65
N SER A 12 4.11 25.56 -22.90
CA SER A 12 5.46 25.09 -23.26
C SER A 12 6.52 25.83 -22.43
N PRO A 13 7.47 25.11 -21.81
CA PRO A 13 8.43 25.70 -20.88
C PRO A 13 9.51 26.43 -21.67
N CYS A 14 9.21 27.59 -22.26
CA CYS A 14 10.22 28.48 -22.78
C CYS A 14 10.77 29.35 -21.62
N PRO A 15 12.10 29.49 -21.46
CA PRO A 15 12.67 30.44 -20.51
C PRO A 15 12.24 31.87 -20.86
N PRO A 16 12.26 32.81 -19.90
CA PRO A 16 11.70 34.15 -20.07
C PRO A 16 12.37 35.04 -21.15
N SER A 17 13.51 34.64 -21.74
CA SER A 17 14.09 35.28 -22.93
C SER A 17 14.62 34.26 -23.94
N SER A 18 14.36 34.50 -25.22
CA SER A 18 14.82 33.68 -26.36
C SER A 18 16.17 34.13 -26.94
N ASP A 19 16.76 35.21 -26.40
CA ASP A 19 17.87 35.90 -27.05
C ASP A 19 19.19 35.08 -27.04
N PRO A 20 19.88 34.98 -28.20
CA PRO A 20 21.19 34.35 -28.31
C PRO A 20 22.20 34.99 -27.34
N GLY A 21 23.02 34.16 -26.68
CA GLY A 21 24.09 34.64 -25.80
C GLY A 21 23.69 34.99 -24.37
N THR A 22 22.43 34.79 -23.99
CA THR A 22 21.99 34.98 -22.60
C THR A 22 22.73 34.00 -21.70
N VAL A 23 23.38 34.52 -20.65
CA VAL A 23 24.08 33.73 -19.63
C VAL A 23 23.05 33.13 -18.68
N LEU A 24 23.06 31.80 -18.53
CA LEU A 24 22.15 31.07 -17.65
C LEU A 24 22.76 30.90 -16.26
N VAL A 25 24.03 30.47 -16.20
CA VAL A 25 24.73 30.20 -14.94
C VAL A 25 26.20 30.55 -15.09
N GLU A 26 26.75 31.25 -14.11
CA GLU A 26 28.19 31.46 -13.97
C GLU A 26 28.72 30.75 -12.74
N THR A 27 29.87 30.11 -12.90
CA THR A 27 30.63 29.47 -11.82
C THR A 27 32.03 30.11 -11.74
N GLU A 28 32.86 29.64 -10.82
CA GLU A 28 34.23 30.14 -10.67
C GLU A 28 35.04 29.96 -11.97
N ARG A 29 34.83 28.84 -12.68
CA ARG A 29 35.63 28.48 -13.87
C ARG A 29 34.84 28.49 -15.18
N LEU A 30 33.53 28.24 -15.13
CA LEU A 30 32.69 28.04 -16.31
C LEU A 30 31.61 29.12 -16.47
N ILE A 31 31.27 29.40 -17.72
CA ILE A 31 30.12 30.21 -18.13
C ILE A 31 29.20 29.30 -18.95
N ILE A 32 27.96 29.12 -18.50
CA ILE A 32 26.93 28.40 -19.26
C ILE A 32 26.01 29.46 -19.87
N ARG A 33 26.02 29.57 -21.20
CA ARG A 33 25.20 30.53 -21.96
C ARG A 33 24.52 29.87 -23.15
N ARG A 34 23.50 30.51 -23.71
CA ARG A 34 22.95 30.09 -25.02
C ARG A 34 24.00 30.20 -26.13
N TYR A 35 23.87 29.33 -27.13
CA TYR A 35 24.74 29.31 -28.30
C TYR A 35 24.65 30.60 -29.12
N PHE A 36 25.78 31.01 -29.71
CA PHE A 36 25.81 31.94 -30.84
C PHE A 36 25.96 31.15 -32.14
N ILE A 37 25.49 31.70 -33.25
CA ILE A 37 25.73 31.13 -34.59
C ILE A 37 27.25 30.99 -34.85
N SER A 38 28.07 31.91 -34.31
CA SER A 38 29.53 31.85 -34.37
C SER A 38 30.15 30.63 -33.67
N ASP A 39 29.42 29.95 -32.77
CA ASP A 39 29.90 28.76 -32.06
C ASP A 39 29.80 27.48 -32.93
N ALA A 40 29.12 27.55 -34.09
CA ALA A 40 28.90 26.40 -34.98
C ALA A 40 30.16 25.63 -35.39
N PRO A 41 31.29 26.28 -35.76
CA PRO A 41 32.53 25.56 -36.11
C PRO A 41 33.09 24.75 -34.94
N ALA A 42 32.97 25.27 -33.70
CA ALA A 42 33.47 24.61 -32.51
C ALA A 42 32.56 23.42 -32.09
N VAL A 43 31.24 23.55 -32.27
CA VAL A 43 30.29 22.44 -32.11
C VAL A 43 30.57 21.33 -33.13
N ALA A 44 30.78 21.68 -34.40
CA ALA A 44 31.11 20.71 -35.45
C ALA A 44 32.45 20.01 -35.20
N ALA A 45 33.48 20.72 -34.72
CA ALA A 45 34.75 20.12 -34.34
C ALA A 45 34.60 19.11 -33.18
N ALA A 46 33.78 19.42 -32.17
CA ALA A 46 33.53 18.53 -31.04
C ALA A 46 32.70 17.30 -31.45
N ALA A 47 31.68 17.47 -32.29
CA ALA A 47 30.81 16.39 -32.76
C ALA A 47 31.54 15.40 -33.69
N ASN A 48 32.53 15.87 -34.45
CA ASN A 48 33.34 15.01 -35.33
C ASN A 48 34.46 14.24 -34.63
N HIS A 49 34.72 14.53 -33.35
CA HIS A 49 35.73 13.79 -32.61
C HIS A 49 35.25 12.36 -32.35
N GLU A 50 36.00 11.34 -32.79
CA GLU A 50 35.61 9.92 -32.78
C GLU A 50 35.05 9.43 -31.43
N GLN A 51 35.74 9.76 -30.33
CA GLN A 51 35.31 9.38 -28.99
C GLN A 51 34.01 10.05 -28.54
N VAL A 52 33.72 11.27 -29.00
CA VAL A 52 32.49 12.00 -28.66
C VAL A 52 31.33 11.49 -29.53
N ALA A 53 31.56 11.36 -30.84
CA ALA A 53 30.59 10.82 -31.80
C ALA A 53 30.09 9.42 -31.41
N SER A 54 30.98 8.59 -30.83
CA SER A 54 30.63 7.24 -30.35
C SER A 54 29.56 7.22 -29.26
N TYR A 55 29.36 8.32 -28.54
CA TYR A 55 28.36 8.45 -27.46
C TYR A 55 27.24 9.46 -27.76
N MET A 56 27.30 10.18 -28.89
CA MET A 56 26.21 11.06 -29.33
C MET A 56 25.08 10.26 -30.00
N SER A 57 23.88 10.83 -30.08
CA SER A 57 22.77 10.21 -30.81
C SER A 57 22.99 10.31 -32.33
N ASP A 58 22.36 9.42 -33.10
CA ASP A 58 22.46 9.40 -34.57
C ASP A 58 21.88 10.65 -35.26
N ARG A 59 21.23 11.53 -34.49
CA ARG A 59 20.86 12.89 -34.93
C ARG A 59 22.09 13.74 -35.25
N PHE A 60 23.24 13.43 -34.66
CA PHE A 60 24.54 14.00 -34.97
C PHE A 60 25.30 13.04 -35.89
N ALA A 61 24.88 12.96 -37.15
CA ALA A 61 25.53 12.11 -38.13
C ALA A 61 26.98 12.57 -38.37
N SER A 62 27.92 11.63 -38.34
CA SER A 62 29.32 11.90 -38.67
C SER A 62 29.57 11.58 -40.15
N PRO A 63 30.19 12.48 -40.95
CA PRO A 63 30.74 13.78 -40.56
C PRO A 63 29.66 14.86 -40.40
N TYR A 64 29.75 15.59 -39.29
CA TYR A 64 28.85 16.69 -38.93
C TYR A 64 29.36 18.01 -39.50
N THR A 65 28.63 18.65 -40.41
CA THR A 65 29.11 19.86 -41.10
C THR A 65 28.87 21.13 -40.28
N ALA A 66 29.59 22.21 -40.61
CA ALA A 66 29.34 23.52 -39.99
C ALA A 66 27.91 24.02 -40.25
N ALA A 67 27.34 23.72 -41.43
CA ALA A 67 25.96 24.06 -41.76
C ALA A 67 24.94 23.27 -40.92
N ASP A 68 25.24 22.02 -40.56
CA ASP A 68 24.39 21.22 -39.67
C ASP A 68 24.45 21.75 -38.22
N ALA A 69 25.63 22.21 -37.78
CA ALA A 69 25.80 22.88 -36.50
C ALA A 69 25.05 24.22 -36.44
N GLU A 70 25.07 25.02 -37.52
CA GLU A 70 24.28 26.26 -37.63
C GLU A 70 22.78 25.98 -37.55
N ARG A 71 22.29 24.93 -38.24
CA ARG A 71 20.88 24.50 -38.15
C ARG A 71 20.50 24.07 -36.74
N PHE A 72 21.35 23.29 -36.06
CA PHE A 72 21.11 22.90 -34.67
C PHE A 72 21.01 24.11 -33.75
N ILE A 73 21.92 25.07 -33.89
CA ILE A 73 21.92 26.30 -33.08
C ILE A 73 20.67 27.14 -33.38
N GLN A 74 20.28 27.30 -34.64
CA GLN A 74 19.06 28.02 -35.04
C GLN A 74 17.80 27.38 -34.44
N GLN A 75 17.69 26.04 -34.49
CA GLN A 75 16.58 25.30 -33.89
C GLN A 75 16.49 25.50 -32.37
N THR A 76 17.64 25.58 -31.69
CA THR A 76 17.67 25.83 -30.23
C THR A 76 17.36 27.27 -29.85
N CYS A 77 17.64 28.25 -30.72
CA CYS A 77 17.41 29.68 -30.46
C CYS A 77 15.97 30.13 -30.79
N HIS A 78 15.32 29.56 -31.80
CA HIS A 78 14.01 30.04 -32.27
C HIS A 78 12.78 29.53 -31.52
N GLY A 79 12.96 28.70 -30.49
CA GLY A 79 11.87 28.33 -29.59
C GLY A 79 10.73 27.56 -30.26
N ASP A 80 10.99 26.90 -31.38
CA ASP A 80 10.03 25.97 -31.96
C ASP A 80 9.90 24.76 -31.02
N ASP A 81 8.68 24.44 -30.60
CA ASP A 81 8.34 23.28 -29.76
C ASP A 81 8.77 21.92 -30.37
N SER A 82 9.27 21.93 -31.61
CA SER A 82 9.84 20.78 -32.33
C SER A 82 11.34 20.54 -32.08
N ALA A 83 12.02 21.45 -31.37
CA ALA A 83 13.43 21.29 -31.03
C ALA A 83 13.61 20.17 -30.00
N ALA A 84 14.42 19.18 -30.33
CA ALA A 84 14.71 18.04 -29.46
C ALA A 84 15.30 18.41 -28.07
N TYR A 85 15.92 19.59 -27.96
CA TYR A 85 16.52 20.12 -26.73
C TYR A 85 16.32 21.64 -26.64
N PRO A 86 15.14 22.12 -26.18
CA PRO A 86 14.81 23.54 -26.13
C PRO A 86 15.68 24.34 -25.14
N HIS A 87 16.42 23.66 -24.25
CA HIS A 87 17.36 24.28 -23.29
C HIS A 87 18.84 24.00 -23.57
N SER A 88 19.19 23.72 -24.82
CA SER A 88 20.60 23.47 -25.21
C SER A 88 21.46 24.73 -25.03
N SER A 89 22.56 24.58 -24.29
CA SER A 89 23.45 25.67 -23.89
C SER A 89 24.92 25.31 -24.09
N ALA A 90 25.71 26.31 -24.44
CA ALA A 90 27.16 26.25 -24.56
C ALA A 90 27.84 26.29 -23.19
N ILE A 91 28.81 25.40 -22.96
CA ILE A 91 29.72 25.45 -21.81
C ILE A 91 31.01 26.11 -22.27
N LEU A 92 31.34 27.27 -21.69
CA LEU A 92 32.60 27.96 -21.93
C LEU A 92 33.50 27.96 -20.71
N LEU A 93 34.80 27.81 -20.96
CA LEU A 93 35.86 27.90 -19.96
C LEU A 93 36.41 29.33 -19.90
N LYS A 94 36.38 29.95 -18.72
CA LYS A 94 36.93 31.30 -18.49
C LYS A 94 38.43 31.35 -18.84
N PRO A 95 38.95 32.51 -19.31
CA PRO A 95 40.37 32.65 -19.61
C PRO A 95 41.22 32.48 -18.34
N GLY A 96 42.41 31.88 -18.48
CA GLY A 96 43.37 31.69 -17.38
C GLY A 96 43.25 30.37 -16.61
N PHE A 97 42.30 29.50 -16.95
CA PHE A 97 42.15 28.16 -16.36
C PHE A 97 42.76 27.06 -17.27
N PRO A 98 43.26 25.96 -16.69
CA PRO A 98 43.87 24.87 -17.45
C PRO A 98 42.89 24.29 -18.48
N GLY A 99 43.28 24.26 -19.75
CA GLY A 99 42.43 23.83 -20.87
C GLY A 99 42.01 24.96 -21.81
N ASN A 100 42.14 26.23 -21.42
CA ASN A 100 41.97 27.38 -22.32
C ASN A 100 43.34 27.98 -22.71
N PRO A 101 43.77 27.88 -23.98
CA PRO A 101 45.03 28.48 -24.44
C PRO A 101 44.95 30.01 -24.59
N SER A 102 43.73 30.58 -24.64
CA SER A 102 43.51 32.03 -24.75
C SER A 102 43.52 32.70 -23.36
N ARG A 103 44.22 33.83 -23.25
CA ARG A 103 44.27 34.65 -22.02
C ARG A 103 43.16 35.70 -21.96
N THR A 104 42.44 35.93 -23.05
CA THR A 104 41.47 37.03 -23.18
C THR A 104 40.06 36.56 -23.48
N GLU A 105 39.90 35.42 -24.16
CA GLU A 105 38.58 34.94 -24.61
C GLU A 105 38.19 33.60 -23.96
N PRO A 106 36.90 33.41 -23.63
CA PRO A 106 36.40 32.15 -23.12
C PRO A 106 36.32 31.10 -24.25
N LEU A 107 36.80 29.89 -23.99
CA LEU A 107 36.82 28.79 -24.96
C LEU A 107 35.55 27.94 -24.84
N LEU A 108 34.88 27.62 -25.95
CA LEU A 108 33.80 26.63 -25.97
C LEU A 108 34.39 25.23 -25.73
N ILE A 109 34.00 24.59 -24.63
CA ILE A 109 34.52 23.27 -24.24
C ILE A 109 33.48 22.16 -24.32
N GLY A 110 32.19 22.47 -24.50
CA GLY A 110 31.13 21.48 -24.65
C GLY A 110 29.73 22.07 -24.67
N GLY A 111 28.73 21.19 -24.56
CA GLY A 111 27.31 21.55 -24.53
C GLY A 111 26.54 20.79 -23.46
N ILE A 112 25.54 21.43 -22.87
CA ILE A 112 24.59 20.82 -21.93
C ILE A 112 23.19 21.30 -22.26
N GLY A 113 22.23 20.38 -22.27
CA GLY A 113 20.85 20.68 -22.57
C GLY A 113 19.90 19.72 -21.87
N ALA A 114 18.66 20.18 -21.68
CA ALA A 114 17.57 19.35 -21.21
C ALA A 114 16.32 19.60 -22.05
N HIS A 115 15.45 18.61 -22.12
CA HIS A 115 14.10 18.76 -22.66
C HIS A 115 13.08 18.18 -21.70
N ALA A 116 11.91 18.81 -21.62
CA ALA A 116 10.79 18.26 -20.87
C ALA A 116 10.18 17.10 -21.67
N LEU A 117 9.89 15.99 -20.98
CA LEU A 117 9.07 14.93 -21.58
C LEU A 117 7.64 15.41 -21.74
N THR A 118 6.91 14.84 -22.71
CA THR A 118 5.54 15.26 -23.03
C THR A 118 4.48 14.41 -22.32
N ASP A 119 3.23 14.87 -22.40
CA ASP A 119 2.03 14.18 -21.88
C ASP A 119 2.07 13.94 -20.36
N ILE A 120 2.05 12.68 -19.89
CA ILE A 120 2.00 12.33 -18.46
C ILE A 120 3.33 12.62 -17.74
N LEU A 121 4.45 12.69 -18.47
CA LEU A 121 5.79 12.84 -17.92
C LEU A 121 6.30 14.29 -17.89
N TYR A 122 5.43 15.28 -18.08
CA TYR A 122 5.73 16.71 -18.15
C TYR A 122 6.52 17.32 -16.97
N ARG A 123 6.61 16.63 -15.84
CA ARG A 123 7.44 17.03 -14.67
C ARG A 123 8.82 16.36 -14.63
N THR A 124 9.20 15.63 -15.68
CA THR A 124 10.47 14.94 -15.84
C THR A 124 11.24 15.55 -17.01
N TRP A 125 12.50 15.87 -16.78
CA TRP A 125 13.39 16.39 -17.82
C TRP A 125 14.47 15.38 -18.19
N ASP A 126 14.73 15.24 -19.49
CA ASP A 126 15.79 14.41 -20.06
C ASP A 126 17.02 15.25 -20.35
N LEU A 127 18.11 14.95 -19.64
CA LEU A 127 19.38 15.66 -19.68
C LEU A 127 20.35 15.00 -20.67
N GLY A 128 20.96 15.82 -21.54
CA GLY A 128 22.06 15.44 -22.42
C GLY A 128 23.23 16.42 -22.31
N TYR A 129 24.46 15.92 -22.37
CA TYR A 129 25.65 16.76 -22.34
C TYR A 129 26.82 16.10 -23.08
N TYR A 130 27.75 16.92 -23.55
CA TYR A 130 29.03 16.48 -24.09
C TYR A 130 30.13 17.48 -23.74
N LEU A 131 31.36 16.98 -23.64
CA LEU A 131 32.56 17.79 -23.43
C LEU A 131 33.63 17.36 -24.43
N SER A 132 34.40 18.33 -24.90
CA SER A 132 35.59 18.08 -25.70
C SER A 132 36.62 17.23 -24.93
N PRO A 133 37.32 16.28 -25.58
CA PRO A 133 38.26 15.39 -24.90
C PRO A 133 39.45 16.08 -24.24
N SER A 134 39.83 17.27 -24.74
CA SER A 134 40.94 18.08 -24.20
C SER A 134 40.74 18.51 -22.74
N VAL A 135 39.50 18.52 -22.25
CA VAL A 135 39.14 18.96 -20.89
C VAL A 135 38.62 17.83 -19.99
N TRP A 136 38.69 16.58 -20.45
CA TRP A 136 38.27 15.43 -19.64
C TRP A 136 39.17 15.24 -18.41
N CYS A 137 38.59 14.66 -17.35
CA CYS A 137 39.26 14.41 -16.07
C CYS A 137 39.73 15.65 -15.30
N GLN A 138 39.34 16.87 -15.70
CA GLN A 138 39.73 18.13 -15.04
C GLN A 138 38.65 18.70 -14.10
N GLY A 139 37.54 17.98 -13.90
CA GLY A 139 36.45 18.37 -12.98
C GLY A 139 35.39 19.32 -13.56
N TYR A 140 35.58 19.83 -14.78
CA TYR A 140 34.62 20.75 -15.41
C TYR A 140 33.24 20.14 -15.64
N GLY A 141 33.16 18.85 -15.96
CA GLY A 141 31.87 18.19 -16.15
C GLY A 141 31.03 18.09 -14.87
N THR A 142 31.66 17.86 -13.72
CA THR A 142 30.96 17.86 -12.43
C THR A 142 30.51 19.26 -12.01
N GLU A 143 31.32 20.28 -12.31
CA GLU A 143 30.99 21.68 -12.05
C GLU A 143 29.81 22.14 -12.91
N ALA A 144 29.86 21.89 -14.23
CA ALA A 144 28.81 22.25 -15.17
C ALA A 144 27.48 21.55 -14.86
N LEU A 145 27.51 20.24 -14.58
CA LEU A 145 26.29 19.47 -14.34
C LEU A 145 25.60 19.88 -13.05
N ASN A 146 26.34 20.08 -11.95
CA ASN A 146 25.78 20.57 -10.68
C ASN A 146 25.20 21.99 -10.80
N ALA A 147 25.89 22.87 -11.54
CA ALA A 147 25.44 24.24 -11.77
C ALA A 147 24.14 24.27 -12.59
N PHE A 148 24.09 23.48 -13.66
CA PHE A 148 22.92 23.40 -14.55
C PHE A 148 21.70 22.74 -13.89
N THR A 149 21.88 21.61 -13.18
CA THR A 149 20.75 20.96 -12.49
C THR A 149 20.19 21.83 -11.37
N ARG A 150 21.05 22.57 -10.66
CA ARG A 150 20.60 23.54 -9.64
C ARG A 150 19.74 24.63 -10.27
N TRP A 151 20.22 25.25 -11.35
CA TRP A 151 19.47 26.26 -12.08
C TRP A 151 18.13 25.74 -12.60
N ALA A 152 18.09 24.51 -13.11
CA ALA A 152 16.85 23.89 -13.61
C ALA A 152 15.78 23.75 -12.51
N PHE A 153 16.15 23.25 -11.31
CA PHE A 153 15.21 23.12 -10.20
C PHE A 153 14.81 24.46 -9.58
N GLU A 154 15.70 25.46 -9.55
CA GLU A 154 15.40 26.80 -9.04
C GLU A 154 14.46 27.58 -9.97
N THR A 155 14.64 27.43 -11.27
CA THR A 155 13.86 28.17 -12.28
C THR A 155 12.48 27.53 -12.49
N TRP A 156 12.34 26.20 -12.36
CA TRP A 156 11.08 25.49 -12.53
C TRP A 156 10.64 24.77 -11.24
N PRO A 157 9.81 25.40 -10.39
CA PRO A 157 9.36 24.81 -9.12
C PRO A 157 8.44 23.60 -9.28
N LEU A 158 7.89 23.36 -10.49
CA LEU A 158 7.06 22.20 -10.81
C LEU A 158 7.87 20.98 -11.29
N LEU A 159 9.20 21.13 -11.46
CA LEU A 159 10.10 20.06 -11.88
C LEU A 159 10.29 19.05 -10.74
N ASN A 160 9.94 17.79 -10.99
CA ASN A 160 9.96 16.74 -9.97
C ASN A 160 11.23 15.87 -10.04
N ARG A 161 11.80 15.72 -11.23
CA ARG A 161 13.05 14.96 -11.42
C ARG A 161 13.72 15.29 -12.75
N ILE A 162 15.03 15.05 -12.80
CA ILE A 162 15.85 15.08 -14.02
C ILE A 162 16.41 13.68 -14.23
N GLN A 163 16.27 13.11 -15.43
CA GLN A 163 16.83 11.82 -15.80
C GLN A 163 17.87 11.96 -16.90
N ALA A 164 18.79 11.00 -16.96
CA ALA A 164 19.86 10.93 -17.93
C ALA A 164 20.04 9.49 -18.41
N HIS A 165 20.18 9.35 -19.72
CA HIS A 165 20.28 8.08 -20.42
C HIS A 165 21.72 7.88 -20.86
N VAL A 166 22.37 6.82 -20.39
CA VAL A 166 23.78 6.56 -20.67
C VAL A 166 23.96 5.15 -21.23
N TYR A 167 24.79 5.01 -22.25
CA TYR A 167 25.15 3.70 -22.79
C TYR A 167 25.96 2.90 -21.75
N ASP A 168 25.73 1.60 -21.64
CA ASP A 168 26.41 0.75 -20.63
C ASP A 168 27.95 0.77 -20.77
N ASN A 169 28.47 0.93 -21.99
CA ASN A 169 29.89 1.05 -22.27
C ASN A 169 30.51 2.40 -21.83
N ASN A 170 29.70 3.43 -21.54
CA ASN A 170 30.18 4.75 -21.12
C ASN A 170 30.27 4.86 -19.58
N THR A 171 31.22 4.12 -19.02
CA THR A 171 31.46 4.12 -17.56
C THR A 171 31.87 5.49 -17.00
N ALA A 172 32.46 6.36 -17.82
CA ALA A 172 32.89 7.69 -17.42
C ALA A 172 31.69 8.61 -17.14
N SER A 173 30.69 8.62 -18.02
CA SER A 173 29.46 9.41 -17.84
C SER A 173 28.62 8.89 -16.66
N GLN A 174 28.49 7.57 -16.50
CA GLN A 174 27.80 6.97 -15.35
C GLN A 174 28.42 7.43 -14.01
N ARG A 175 29.76 7.39 -13.89
CA ARG A 175 30.47 7.85 -12.69
C ARG A 175 30.32 9.35 -12.46
N LEU A 176 30.28 10.16 -13.52
CA LEU A 176 30.08 11.61 -13.42
C LEU A 176 28.69 11.91 -12.85
N LEU A 177 27.63 11.30 -13.41
CA LEU A 177 26.26 11.50 -12.94
C LEU A 177 26.09 11.04 -11.49
N GLN A 178 26.63 9.87 -11.12
CA GLN A 178 26.61 9.39 -9.73
C GLN A 178 27.30 10.36 -8.76
N LYS A 179 28.43 10.96 -9.16
CA LYS A 179 29.11 12.00 -8.34
C LYS A 179 28.27 13.26 -8.16
N CYS A 180 27.42 13.58 -9.14
CA CYS A 180 26.49 14.71 -9.07
C CYS A 180 25.17 14.36 -8.34
N GLY A 181 25.06 13.16 -7.76
CA GLY A 181 23.92 12.74 -6.95
C GLY A 181 22.82 11.99 -7.71
N PHE A 182 23.04 11.63 -8.97
CA PHE A 182 22.09 10.79 -9.71
C PHE A 182 22.14 9.35 -9.19
N VAL A 183 20.96 8.76 -8.97
CA VAL A 183 20.79 7.38 -8.54
C VAL A 183 20.46 6.51 -9.75
N LEU A 184 21.04 5.31 -9.80
CA LEU A 184 20.72 4.31 -10.82
C LEU A 184 19.32 3.74 -10.53
N GLU A 185 18.34 4.02 -11.40
CA GLU A 185 16.97 3.49 -11.27
C GLU A 185 16.78 2.19 -12.05
N GLY A 186 17.47 1.99 -13.18
CA GLY A 186 17.26 0.79 -13.99
C GLY A 186 18.25 0.59 -15.14
N ARG A 187 18.14 -0.58 -15.78
CA ARG A 187 18.86 -0.93 -17.02
C ARG A 187 17.90 -1.50 -18.06
N GLY A 188 17.86 -0.87 -19.23
CA GLY A 188 17.10 -1.33 -20.39
C GLY A 188 17.96 -2.26 -21.23
N ARG A 189 17.74 -3.57 -21.11
CA ARG A 189 18.52 -4.57 -21.86
C ARG A 189 18.15 -4.54 -23.34
N GLY A 190 19.14 -4.35 -24.21
CA GLY A 190 18.93 -4.24 -25.66
C GLY A 190 17.99 -3.10 -26.06
N ALA A 191 17.99 -2.00 -25.32
CA ALA A 191 17.11 -0.86 -25.60
C ALA A 191 17.62 0.03 -26.75
N ILE A 192 18.93 -0.03 -27.06
CA ILE A 192 19.57 0.89 -28.01
C ILE A 192 20.24 0.11 -29.12
N GLU A 193 19.95 0.48 -30.37
CA GLU A 193 20.73 0.05 -31.53
C GLU A 193 21.63 1.19 -31.99
N LYS A 194 22.93 0.97 -32.03
CA LYS A 194 23.89 1.93 -32.58
C LYS A 194 24.92 1.23 -33.46
N ASN A 195 25.10 1.71 -34.69
CA ASN A 195 25.99 1.11 -35.69
C ASN A 195 25.74 -0.42 -35.88
N GLY A 196 24.47 -0.84 -35.86
CA GLY A 196 24.05 -2.25 -36.00
C GLY A 196 24.37 -3.15 -34.80
N LYS A 197 24.74 -2.57 -33.63
CA LYS A 197 24.95 -3.31 -32.38
C LYS A 197 23.88 -2.93 -31.35
N MET A 198 23.24 -3.94 -30.78
CA MET A 198 22.35 -3.79 -29.64
C MET A 198 23.17 -3.56 -28.36
N MET A 199 22.84 -2.51 -27.63
CA MET A 199 23.47 -2.11 -26.37
C MET A 199 22.43 -1.90 -25.28
N ASP A 200 22.88 -2.06 -24.05
CA ASP A 200 22.07 -1.79 -22.86
C ASP A 200 22.10 -0.29 -22.54
N GLU A 201 20.94 0.21 -22.12
CA GLU A 201 20.74 1.57 -21.65
C GLU A 201 20.75 1.60 -20.12
N VAL A 202 21.44 2.56 -19.54
CA VAL A 202 21.52 2.78 -18.09
C VAL A 202 20.76 4.05 -17.75
N PHE A 203 19.71 3.92 -16.93
CA PHE A 203 18.84 5.01 -16.52
C PHE A 203 19.27 5.57 -15.15
N LEU A 204 19.70 6.83 -15.14
CA LEU A 204 20.13 7.55 -13.93
C LEU A 204 19.19 8.73 -13.67
N VAL A 205 18.77 8.93 -12.42
CA VAL A 205 17.76 9.95 -12.06
C VAL A 205 18.21 10.78 -10.85
N LEU A 206 17.93 12.08 -10.91
CA LEU A 206 18.09 13.05 -9.84
C LEU A 206 16.71 13.59 -9.41
N PRO A 207 16.13 13.11 -8.30
CA PRO A 207 14.88 13.63 -7.75
C PRO A 207 15.09 14.98 -7.01
N THR A 208 14.03 15.81 -6.93
CA THR A 208 14.09 17.16 -6.32
C THR A 208 14.59 17.18 -4.85
N GLY A 209 14.52 16.05 -4.13
CA GLY A 209 14.90 15.93 -2.72
C GLY A 209 16.32 15.44 -2.41
N SER A 210 17.07 14.90 -3.38
CA SER A 210 18.41 14.35 -3.14
C SER A 210 19.50 15.39 -3.41
N ARG A 211 19.68 16.35 -2.50
CA ARG A 211 20.83 17.29 -2.57
C ARG A 211 22.04 16.70 -1.83
N PRO A 212 23.23 16.60 -2.44
CA PRO A 212 24.45 16.40 -1.68
C PRO A 212 24.81 17.70 -0.96
N SER A 213 24.69 17.72 0.37
CA SER A 213 25.39 18.71 1.19
C SER A 213 26.89 18.41 1.11
N SER A 214 27.72 19.44 0.96
CA SER A 214 29.17 19.35 0.73
C SER A 214 29.99 18.71 1.88
N ALA A 215 29.33 18.09 2.87
CA ALA A 215 29.95 17.52 4.06
C ALA A 215 29.89 15.98 4.16
N MET A 216 29.15 15.28 3.29
CA MET A 216 28.92 13.81 3.42
C MET A 216 29.65 12.92 2.39
N ALA A 217 30.57 13.45 1.58
CA ALA A 217 31.21 12.67 0.52
C ALA A 217 32.42 11.81 0.96
N SER A 218 32.85 11.87 2.23
CA SER A 218 34.09 11.19 2.68
C SER A 218 33.90 9.95 3.56
N SER A 219 32.69 9.63 4.02
CA SER A 219 32.46 8.55 5.00
C SER A 219 31.82 7.28 4.44
N LEU A 220 31.01 7.35 3.38
CA LEU A 220 30.24 6.19 2.89
C LEU A 220 30.98 5.29 1.88
N HIS A 221 32.04 5.77 1.24
CA HIS A 221 32.81 4.96 0.27
C HIS A 221 33.79 3.95 0.90
N ARG A 222 33.99 3.97 2.22
CA ARG A 222 34.91 3.06 2.92
C ARG A 222 34.29 1.73 3.38
N LEU A 223 32.96 1.64 3.45
CA LEU A 223 32.28 0.48 4.05
C LEU A 223 31.86 -0.62 3.06
N ILE A 224 31.90 -0.36 1.75
CA ILE A 224 31.49 -1.34 0.71
C ILE A 224 32.70 -2.15 0.18
N GLY A 225 33.90 -1.91 0.71
CA GLY A 225 35.16 -2.45 0.16
C GLY A 225 35.65 -3.79 0.70
N GLN A 226 35.00 -4.43 1.67
CA GLN A 226 35.48 -5.69 2.25
C GLN A 226 34.35 -6.67 2.53
N GLY A 227 34.14 -7.62 1.62
CA GLY A 227 33.17 -8.69 1.85
C GLY A 227 32.80 -9.57 0.67
N ALA A 228 33.72 -9.88 -0.25
CA ALA A 228 33.51 -10.98 -1.20
C ALA A 228 34.84 -11.47 -1.80
N ARG A 229 35.51 -12.39 -1.11
CA ARG A 229 36.53 -13.24 -1.74
C ARG A 229 36.39 -14.68 -1.25
N ARG A 230 36.24 -15.55 -2.26
CA ARG A 230 36.55 -16.99 -2.33
C ARG A 230 35.50 -17.95 -1.77
N LEU A 231 34.89 -18.69 -2.70
CA LEU A 231 35.09 -20.13 -2.84
C LEU A 231 34.80 -20.54 -4.30
N CYS A 232 35.86 -20.70 -5.09
CA CYS A 232 35.81 -21.42 -6.37
C CYS A 232 37.01 -22.38 -6.41
N LEU A 233 36.73 -23.68 -6.33
CA LEU A 233 37.62 -24.78 -6.70
C LEU A 233 36.80 -25.76 -7.56
N ARG A 234 36.90 -25.59 -8.89
CA ARG A 234 37.23 -26.54 -9.98
C ARG A 234 37.04 -28.08 -9.76
N PRO A 235 37.06 -28.91 -10.83
CA PRO A 235 36.12 -29.08 -11.98
C PRO A 235 35.75 -30.59 -12.21
N ALA A 236 34.86 -30.92 -13.15
CA ALA A 236 35.02 -32.04 -14.12
C ALA A 236 33.74 -32.29 -14.95
N THR A 237 34.00 -32.53 -16.22
CA THR A 237 33.12 -32.90 -17.33
C THR A 237 32.55 -34.32 -17.21
N THR A 238 31.30 -34.53 -17.64
CA THR A 238 30.90 -35.64 -18.55
C THR A 238 29.52 -35.38 -19.13
N SER A 239 29.43 -35.47 -20.45
CA SER A 239 28.21 -35.55 -21.26
C SER A 239 27.40 -36.82 -20.96
N LEU A 240 26.07 -36.73 -20.95
CA LEU A 240 25.15 -37.71 -21.57
C LEU A 240 23.72 -37.19 -21.57
N ALA A 241 22.98 -37.60 -22.59
CA ALA A 241 21.72 -37.04 -23.07
C ALA A 241 20.47 -37.55 -22.32
N ALA A 242 19.34 -36.93 -22.69
CA ALA A 242 17.95 -37.41 -22.64
C ALA A 242 17.03 -36.94 -21.48
N ARG A 243 16.11 -36.04 -21.87
CA ARG A 243 14.68 -35.86 -21.50
C ARG A 243 14.23 -36.01 -20.03
N PRO A 244 13.50 -35.02 -19.47
CA PRO A 244 12.76 -35.22 -18.23
C PRO A 244 11.34 -35.76 -18.51
N PHE A 245 11.03 -36.89 -17.88
CA PHE A 245 9.67 -37.33 -17.61
C PHE A 245 9.09 -36.50 -16.46
N SER A 246 7.93 -35.87 -16.69
CA SER A 246 7.09 -35.29 -15.65
C SER A 246 6.23 -36.40 -15.04
N ALA A 247 6.24 -36.49 -13.71
CA ALA A 247 5.36 -37.32 -12.92
C ALA A 247 4.26 -36.46 -12.31
N SER A 248 3.00 -36.84 -12.54
CA SER A 248 1.91 -36.66 -11.58
C SER A 248 0.89 -37.78 -11.76
N ALA A 249 0.36 -38.26 -10.63
CA ALA A 249 -0.37 -39.50 -10.48
C ALA A 249 -1.90 -39.32 -10.54
N PHE A 250 -2.54 -40.28 -11.20
CA PHE A 250 -3.87 -40.88 -11.02
C PHE A 250 -5.13 -40.04 -10.74
N ARG A 251 -6.07 -40.10 -11.69
CA ARG A 251 -7.49 -40.40 -11.42
C ARG A 251 -8.05 -41.38 -12.47
N ARG A 252 -8.54 -42.53 -11.99
CA ARG A 252 -9.43 -43.51 -12.66
C ARG A 252 -10.84 -42.88 -12.83
N TYR A 253 -11.75 -43.22 -13.76
CA TYR A 253 -11.86 -44.10 -14.93
C TYR A 253 -13.04 -43.54 -15.78
N ALA A 254 -12.97 -43.63 -17.11
CA ALA A 254 -14.13 -43.84 -17.97
C ALA A 254 -13.65 -44.63 -19.20
N THR A 255 -14.20 -45.82 -19.42
CA THR A 255 -13.85 -46.70 -20.54
C THR A 255 -14.82 -46.47 -21.71
N PRO A 256 -14.35 -46.07 -22.90
CA PRO A 256 -15.11 -46.21 -24.13
C PRO A 256 -14.67 -47.46 -24.90
N GLU A 257 -15.65 -48.26 -25.30
CA GLU A 257 -15.49 -49.45 -26.14
C GLU A 257 -14.97 -49.09 -27.54
N HIS A 258 -14.13 -49.96 -28.11
CA HIS A 258 -13.58 -49.81 -29.45
C HIS A 258 -14.37 -50.69 -30.42
N VAL A 259 -15.07 -50.08 -31.38
CA VAL A 259 -15.65 -50.78 -32.55
C VAL A 259 -14.88 -50.31 -33.78
N GLY A 260 -14.26 -51.28 -34.47
CA GLY A 260 -13.41 -51.06 -35.64
C GLY A 260 -14.15 -50.51 -36.86
N THR A 261 -13.37 -49.98 -37.80
CA THR A 261 -13.82 -49.36 -39.05
C THR A 261 -14.51 -50.35 -39.99
N ARG A 262 -15.65 -49.94 -40.56
CA ARG A 262 -16.38 -50.64 -41.62
C ARG A 262 -16.57 -49.72 -42.82
N LEU A 263 -16.18 -50.18 -44.00
CA LEU A 263 -16.30 -49.46 -45.28
C LEU A 263 -17.78 -49.33 -45.68
N VAL A 264 -18.15 -48.14 -46.17
CA VAL A 264 -19.48 -47.77 -46.64
C VAL A 264 -19.51 -47.85 -48.17
N PRO A 265 -20.50 -48.52 -48.80
CA PRO A 265 -20.65 -48.52 -50.25
C PRO A 265 -21.16 -47.16 -50.75
N THR A 266 -20.61 -46.73 -51.88
CA THR A 266 -21.00 -45.52 -52.62
C THR A 266 -22.31 -45.71 -53.35
N ASP A 267 -23.29 -44.82 -53.13
CA ASP A 267 -24.44 -44.66 -54.03
C ASP A 267 -24.83 -43.18 -54.23
N GLU A 268 -25.12 -42.92 -55.51
CA GLU A 268 -25.90 -41.86 -56.20
C GLU A 268 -25.70 -40.35 -55.95
N ASP A 269 -25.05 -39.90 -54.88
CA ASP A 269 -24.90 -38.46 -54.58
C ASP A 269 -23.67 -37.77 -55.19
N PHE A 270 -23.00 -38.43 -56.15
CA PHE A 270 -21.95 -37.80 -56.95
C PHE A 270 -22.56 -37.14 -58.20
N LYS A 271 -23.38 -36.09 -58.01
CA LYS A 271 -23.88 -35.26 -59.12
C LYS A 271 -23.32 -33.83 -59.09
N VAL A 272 -22.72 -33.54 -60.23
CA VAL A 272 -22.09 -32.33 -60.77
C VAL A 272 -22.70 -31.01 -60.28
N THR A 273 -21.81 -30.14 -59.81
CA THR A 273 -22.02 -28.71 -59.59
C THR A 273 -22.46 -27.97 -60.85
N SER A 274 -23.31 -26.96 -60.63
CA SER A 274 -23.67 -25.83 -61.47
C SER A 274 -24.91 -25.96 -62.35
N ASN A 275 -25.89 -25.11 -62.05
CA ASN A 275 -26.71 -24.49 -63.08
C ASN A 275 -26.68 -22.97 -62.84
N PRO A 276 -25.92 -22.17 -63.62
CA PRO A 276 -25.78 -20.72 -63.43
C PRO A 276 -26.98 -19.90 -63.97
N TYR A 277 -28.03 -20.53 -64.50
CA TYR A 277 -29.19 -19.87 -65.08
C TYR A 277 -30.49 -20.51 -64.55
N GLY A 278 -31.28 -19.73 -63.81
CA GLY A 278 -32.34 -20.21 -62.91
C GLY A 278 -33.66 -20.64 -63.53
N PHE A 279 -34.28 -21.63 -62.89
CA PHE A 279 -35.72 -21.86 -62.75
C PHE A 279 -35.95 -22.65 -61.45
N PRO A 280 -36.94 -22.30 -60.59
CA PRO A 280 -37.21 -23.05 -59.37
C PRO A 280 -38.17 -24.22 -59.64
N SER A 281 -37.83 -25.43 -59.19
CA SER A 281 -38.77 -26.55 -59.06
C SER A 281 -39.47 -26.51 -57.70
N ALA A 282 -40.80 -26.61 -57.72
CA ALA A 282 -41.71 -26.25 -56.64
C ALA A 282 -41.91 -27.32 -55.54
N THR A 283 -40.88 -28.02 -55.07
CA THR A 283 -41.06 -29.15 -54.14
C THR A 283 -40.08 -29.24 -52.96
N ASP A 284 -39.50 -28.13 -52.50
CA ASP A 284 -38.73 -28.11 -51.23
C ASP A 284 -39.38 -27.20 -50.20
N ALA A 285 -40.50 -27.67 -49.63
CA ALA A 285 -41.09 -27.09 -48.43
C ALA A 285 -40.65 -27.86 -47.18
N THR A 286 -39.35 -27.86 -46.89
CA THR A 286 -38.86 -28.03 -45.51
C THR A 286 -37.75 -27.02 -45.28
N ASP A 287 -38.16 -25.89 -44.76
CA ASP A 287 -37.36 -24.72 -44.43
C ASP A 287 -36.32 -25.08 -43.35
N LYS A 288 -35.16 -25.60 -43.76
CA LYS A 288 -33.96 -25.66 -42.90
C LYS A 288 -33.46 -24.23 -42.74
N LYS A 289 -34.05 -23.50 -41.79
CA LYS A 289 -33.50 -22.21 -41.33
C LYS A 289 -32.03 -22.42 -40.93
N PRO A 290 -31.12 -21.50 -41.32
CA PRO A 290 -29.75 -21.54 -40.85
C PRO A 290 -29.75 -21.49 -39.31
N ARG A 291 -28.92 -22.32 -38.68
CA ARG A 291 -28.68 -22.37 -37.23
C ARG A 291 -27.94 -21.11 -36.73
N ASP A 292 -28.42 -19.91 -37.08
CA ASP A 292 -27.83 -18.64 -36.66
C ASP A 292 -28.64 -17.91 -35.56
N ASP A 293 -29.78 -18.47 -35.13
CA ASP A 293 -30.61 -17.93 -34.04
C ASP A 293 -30.79 -18.95 -32.89
N SER A 294 -29.71 -19.60 -32.45
CA SER A 294 -29.72 -20.25 -31.13
C SER A 294 -29.75 -19.16 -30.04
N VAL A 295 -30.88 -19.06 -29.32
CA VAL A 295 -31.05 -18.15 -28.17
C VAL A 295 -29.99 -18.39 -27.08
N GLU A 296 -29.34 -19.56 -27.11
CA GLU A 296 -28.36 -20.04 -26.14
C GLU A 296 -27.08 -19.18 -26.05
N ASP A 297 -26.71 -18.42 -27.10
CA ASP A 297 -25.45 -17.63 -27.13
C ASP A 297 -25.63 -16.12 -26.87
N ARG A 298 -26.84 -15.66 -26.51
CA ARG A 298 -27.06 -14.23 -26.20
C ARG A 298 -26.43 -13.86 -24.86
N LYS A 299 -25.30 -13.13 -24.88
CA LYS A 299 -24.69 -12.53 -23.69
C LYS A 299 -25.70 -11.64 -22.96
N VAL A 300 -26.10 -12.05 -21.77
CA VAL A 300 -26.92 -11.25 -20.85
C VAL A 300 -26.15 -9.98 -20.51
N ARG A 301 -26.74 -8.81 -20.76
CA ARG A 301 -26.13 -7.53 -20.38
C ARG A 301 -26.41 -7.27 -18.90
N HIS A 302 -25.37 -7.30 -18.08
CA HIS A 302 -25.46 -6.93 -16.67
C HIS A 302 -25.55 -5.41 -16.52
N TYR A 303 -26.31 -4.95 -15.53
CA TYR A 303 -26.41 -3.54 -15.18
C TYR A 303 -25.45 -3.23 -14.05
N THR A 304 -24.59 -2.24 -14.23
CA THR A 304 -23.61 -1.85 -13.21
C THR A 304 -24.17 -0.73 -12.33
N VAL A 305 -24.35 -1.00 -11.04
CA VAL A 305 -24.76 -0.01 -10.03
C VAL A 305 -23.55 0.35 -9.17
N ASN A 306 -23.32 1.66 -9.00
CA ASN A 306 -22.31 2.14 -8.09
C ASN A 306 -22.97 2.53 -6.76
N PHE A 307 -22.73 1.74 -5.72
CA PHE A 307 -23.01 2.12 -4.36
C PHE A 307 -21.95 3.15 -3.95
N GLY A 308 -22.35 4.42 -3.97
CA GLY A 308 -21.42 5.52 -3.78
C GLY A 308 -20.93 5.65 -2.33
N PRO A 309 -19.84 6.41 -2.12
CA PRO A 309 -19.33 6.73 -0.78
C PRO A 309 -20.34 7.42 0.14
N GLN A 310 -21.29 8.15 -0.44
CA GLN A 310 -22.38 8.80 0.27
C GLN A 310 -23.58 7.86 0.30
N HIS A 311 -23.60 6.91 1.23
CA HIS A 311 -24.75 6.04 1.47
C HIS A 311 -24.84 5.66 2.96
N PRO A 312 -26.03 5.69 3.59
CA PRO A 312 -26.19 5.36 5.02
C PRO A 312 -25.62 3.98 5.39
N ALA A 313 -25.99 2.94 4.64
CA ALA A 313 -25.53 1.56 4.88
C ALA A 313 -24.04 1.29 4.57
N ALA A 314 -23.30 2.27 4.05
CA ALA A 314 -21.85 2.13 3.86
C ALA A 314 -21.06 2.42 5.15
N HIS A 315 -21.71 2.84 6.25
CA HIS A 315 -21.12 3.11 7.58
C HIS A 315 -19.71 3.71 7.53
N GLY A 316 -19.59 4.83 6.82
CA GLY A 316 -18.31 5.45 6.53
C GLY A 316 -18.19 5.72 5.04
N VAL A 317 -17.10 5.26 4.44
CA VAL A 317 -16.73 5.64 3.06
C VAL A 317 -16.34 4.38 2.28
N LEU A 318 -17.34 3.69 1.74
CA LEU A 318 -17.18 2.54 0.85
C LEU A 318 -17.72 2.86 -0.54
N ARG A 319 -16.98 2.48 -1.57
CA ARG A 319 -17.49 2.48 -2.95
C ARG A 319 -17.61 1.04 -3.44
N LEU A 320 -18.83 0.56 -3.64
CA LEU A 320 -19.10 -0.81 -4.07
C LEU A 320 -19.66 -0.79 -5.49
N ILE A 321 -18.94 -1.34 -6.46
CA ILE A 321 -19.45 -1.52 -7.83
C ILE A 321 -20.09 -2.89 -7.91
N LEU A 322 -21.40 -2.92 -8.10
CA LEU A 322 -22.19 -4.14 -8.23
C LEU A 322 -22.61 -4.35 -9.67
N GLU A 323 -22.42 -5.57 -10.17
CA GLU A 323 -22.99 -6.03 -11.43
C GLU A 323 -24.23 -6.87 -11.16
N LEU A 324 -25.37 -6.36 -11.60
CA LEU A 324 -26.67 -6.95 -11.34
C LEU A 324 -27.22 -7.62 -12.61
N SER A 325 -27.85 -8.77 -12.42
CA SER A 325 -28.73 -9.40 -13.40
C SER A 325 -30.16 -9.29 -12.89
N GLY A 326 -30.85 -8.21 -13.27
CA GLY A 326 -32.11 -7.85 -12.62
C GLY A 326 -31.84 -7.34 -11.20
N GLU A 327 -32.24 -8.10 -10.19
CA GLU A 327 -32.01 -7.80 -8.77
C GLU A 327 -30.88 -8.63 -8.13
N GLU A 328 -30.44 -9.69 -8.80
CA GLU A 328 -29.43 -10.62 -8.31
C GLU A 328 -28.01 -10.09 -8.57
N ILE A 329 -27.15 -10.18 -7.56
CA ILE A 329 -25.75 -9.79 -7.64
C ILE A 329 -24.94 -10.91 -8.30
N VAL A 330 -24.35 -10.61 -9.45
CA VAL A 330 -23.45 -11.54 -10.17
C VAL A 330 -22.01 -11.36 -9.73
N ARG A 331 -21.61 -10.11 -9.49
CA ARG A 331 -20.27 -9.70 -9.09
C ARG A 331 -20.31 -8.43 -8.26
N ALA A 332 -19.47 -8.37 -7.22
CA ALA A 332 -19.26 -7.19 -6.40
C ALA A 332 -17.78 -6.83 -6.35
N ASP A 333 -17.45 -5.56 -6.60
CA ASP A 333 -16.09 -5.02 -6.53
C ASP A 333 -16.02 -3.89 -5.49
N PRO A 334 -15.57 -4.18 -4.25
CA PRO A 334 -15.40 -3.19 -3.20
C PRO A 334 -14.11 -2.37 -3.39
N HIS A 335 -14.26 -1.12 -3.81
CA HIS A 335 -13.15 -0.15 -3.84
C HIS A 335 -12.95 0.49 -2.47
N VAL A 336 -11.82 0.16 -1.85
CA VAL A 336 -11.33 0.74 -0.59
C VAL A 336 -10.16 1.71 -0.81
N GLY A 337 -9.73 2.36 0.26
CA GLY A 337 -8.59 3.29 0.26
C GLY A 337 -8.96 4.76 0.36
N LEU A 338 -10.26 5.09 0.37
CA LEU A 338 -10.76 6.45 0.56
C LEU A 338 -10.38 7.03 1.95
N LEU A 339 -10.20 6.16 2.95
CA LEU A 339 -9.68 6.51 4.29
C LEU A 339 -8.23 6.06 4.52
N HIS A 340 -7.48 5.72 3.47
CA HIS A 340 -6.08 5.35 3.62
C HIS A 340 -5.22 6.57 3.98
N ARG A 341 -4.67 6.56 5.19
CA ARG A 341 -3.89 7.68 5.77
C ARG A 341 -2.39 7.41 5.83
N GLY A 342 -1.90 6.28 5.29
CA GLY A 342 -0.49 5.89 5.40
C GLY A 342 -0.02 5.68 6.85
N THR A 343 -0.88 5.17 7.73
CA THR A 343 -0.62 5.00 9.17
C THR A 343 0.63 4.19 9.45
N GLU A 344 0.79 3.03 8.80
CA GLU A 344 1.98 2.18 8.94
C GLU A 344 3.27 2.94 8.59
N LYS A 345 3.23 3.82 7.59
CA LYS A 345 4.38 4.63 7.20
C LYS A 345 4.71 5.72 8.21
N LEU A 346 3.69 6.31 8.83
CA LEU A 346 3.88 7.29 9.90
C LEU A 346 4.48 6.64 11.14
N ILE A 347 4.10 5.40 11.46
CA ILE A 347 4.63 4.64 12.60
C ILE A 347 6.16 4.45 12.49
N GLU A 348 6.69 4.21 11.29
CA GLU A 348 8.15 4.05 11.06
C GLU A 348 8.98 5.29 11.48
N TYR A 349 8.37 6.48 11.49
CA TYR A 349 9.03 7.73 11.86
C TYR A 349 8.81 8.14 13.34
N LYS A 350 8.06 7.35 14.11
CA LYS A 350 7.68 7.64 15.49
C LYS A 350 8.29 6.61 16.44
N THR A 351 8.44 6.97 17.71
CA THR A 351 8.86 6.01 18.75
C THR A 351 7.69 5.11 19.12
N TYR A 352 7.93 3.98 19.78
CA TYR A 352 6.87 3.05 20.20
C TYR A 352 5.74 3.73 20.99
N LEU A 353 6.09 4.60 21.95
CA LEU A 353 5.09 5.35 22.74
C LEU A 353 4.32 6.37 21.89
N GLN A 354 4.99 7.04 20.94
CA GLN A 354 4.33 7.99 20.03
C GLN A 354 3.48 7.29 18.97
N ALA A 355 3.79 6.03 18.64
CA ALA A 355 3.07 5.23 17.68
C ALA A 355 1.76 4.64 18.26
N LEU A 356 1.70 4.43 19.58
CA LEU A 356 0.54 3.85 20.26
C LEU A 356 -0.82 4.47 19.84
N PRO A 357 -1.01 5.81 19.82
CA PRO A 357 -2.32 6.40 19.51
C PRO A 357 -2.78 6.21 18.06
N TYR A 358 -1.94 5.69 17.17
CA TYR A 358 -2.41 5.26 15.85
C TYR A 358 -3.33 4.06 15.97
N PHE A 359 -3.08 3.15 16.91
CA PHE A 359 -3.88 1.93 17.09
C PHE A 359 -5.31 2.22 17.57
N ASP A 360 -5.50 3.21 18.45
CA ASP A 360 -6.82 3.66 18.92
C ASP A 360 -7.70 4.22 17.79
N ARG A 361 -7.07 4.61 16.67
CA ARG A 361 -7.69 5.34 15.55
C ARG A 361 -7.87 4.50 14.29
N LEU A 362 -7.52 3.22 14.34
CA LEU A 362 -7.75 2.25 13.27
C LEU A 362 -9.20 1.77 13.35
N ASP A 363 -9.47 0.80 14.21
CA ASP A 363 -10.83 0.48 14.63
C ASP A 363 -11.20 1.43 15.78
N TYR A 364 -11.80 2.56 15.42
CA TYR A 364 -12.20 3.62 16.35
C TYR A 364 -13.40 3.26 17.25
N VAL A 365 -13.95 2.04 17.11
CA VAL A 365 -14.98 1.52 18.01
C VAL A 365 -14.36 0.64 19.10
N SER A 366 -13.24 -0.03 18.81
CA SER A 366 -12.55 -0.93 19.76
C SER A 366 -11.14 -0.46 20.15
N MET A 367 -11.08 0.70 20.80
CA MET A 367 -9.84 1.42 21.06
C MET A 367 -8.85 0.64 21.93
N MET A 368 -9.27 0.16 23.11
CA MET A 368 -8.38 -0.49 24.08
C MET A 368 -7.87 -1.85 23.60
N THR A 369 -8.67 -2.58 22.81
CA THR A 369 -8.22 -3.85 22.22
C THR A 369 -7.10 -3.61 21.21
N ASN A 370 -7.19 -2.54 20.41
CA ASN A 370 -6.12 -2.21 19.46
C ASN A 370 -4.83 -1.81 20.20
N GLU A 371 -4.96 -0.99 21.26
CA GLU A 371 -3.84 -0.65 22.15
C GLU A 371 -3.22 -1.89 22.77
N GLN A 372 -4.05 -2.83 23.24
CA GLN A 372 -3.63 -4.10 23.84
C GLN A 372 -2.87 -4.98 22.84
N CYS A 373 -3.33 -5.07 21.58
CA CYS A 373 -2.64 -5.83 20.53
C CYS A 373 -1.21 -5.30 20.31
N PHE A 374 -1.08 -3.98 20.21
CA PHE A 374 0.23 -3.34 20.05
C PHE A 374 1.10 -3.46 21.31
N ALA A 375 0.52 -3.30 22.51
CA ALA A 375 1.24 -3.46 23.76
C ALA A 375 1.81 -4.87 23.91
N LEU A 376 1.02 -5.91 23.63
CA LEU A 376 1.45 -7.30 23.69
C LEU A 376 2.54 -7.62 22.66
N ALA A 377 2.48 -7.02 21.46
CA ALA A 377 3.55 -7.16 20.46
C ALA A 377 4.88 -6.59 20.97
N VAL A 378 4.85 -5.38 21.54
CA VAL A 378 6.04 -4.72 22.07
C VAL A 378 6.56 -5.43 23.34
N GLU A 379 5.68 -5.86 24.23
CA GLU A 379 6.02 -6.60 25.46
C GLU A 379 6.70 -7.94 25.16
N LYS A 380 6.23 -8.64 24.12
CA LYS A 380 6.83 -9.89 23.65
C LYS A 380 8.24 -9.67 23.05
N LEU A 381 8.50 -8.55 22.39
CA LEU A 381 9.86 -8.21 21.92
C LEU A 381 10.78 -7.73 23.05
N LEU A 382 10.22 -7.05 24.06
CA LEU A 382 10.95 -6.60 25.24
C LEU A 382 11.24 -7.73 26.25
N ASN A 383 10.57 -8.89 26.12
CA ASN A 383 10.64 -10.00 27.08
C ASN A 383 10.34 -9.55 28.52
N ILE A 384 9.27 -8.80 28.71
CA ILE A 384 8.82 -8.33 30.02
C ILE A 384 7.50 -8.97 30.44
N GLU A 385 7.37 -9.25 31.73
CA GLU A 385 6.10 -9.68 32.32
C GLU A 385 5.40 -8.50 33.00
N ILE A 386 4.11 -8.37 32.72
CA ILE A 386 3.25 -7.32 33.28
C ILE A 386 2.73 -7.76 34.65
N PRO A 387 2.56 -6.83 35.62
CA PRO A 387 1.92 -7.14 36.90
C PRO A 387 0.51 -7.73 36.77
N ASP A 388 0.12 -8.60 37.71
CA ASP A 388 -1.19 -9.26 37.70
C ASP A 388 -2.36 -8.26 37.69
N ARG A 389 -2.27 -7.19 38.50
CA ARG A 389 -3.32 -6.15 38.53
C ARG A 389 -3.53 -5.51 37.16
N ALA A 390 -2.46 -5.21 36.43
CA ALA A 390 -2.56 -4.64 35.10
C ALA A 390 -3.17 -5.61 34.08
N LYS A 391 -2.91 -6.92 34.21
CA LYS A 391 -3.58 -7.95 33.39
C LYS A 391 -5.10 -7.95 33.63
N TYR A 392 -5.54 -7.94 34.89
CA TYR A 392 -6.98 -7.88 35.23
C TYR A 392 -7.65 -6.57 34.76
N ILE A 393 -6.95 -5.44 34.86
CA ILE A 393 -7.47 -4.16 34.35
C ILE A 393 -7.63 -4.21 32.82
N ARG A 394 -6.62 -4.75 32.11
CA ARG A 394 -6.69 -4.93 30.65
C ARG A 394 -7.81 -5.87 30.23
N THR A 395 -8.01 -6.99 30.92
CA THR A 395 -9.14 -7.89 30.61
C THR A 395 -10.48 -7.25 30.90
N LEU A 396 -10.61 -6.50 32.00
CA LEU A 396 -11.84 -5.77 32.33
C LEU A 396 -12.20 -4.74 31.24
N PHE A 397 -11.26 -3.87 30.86
CA PHE A 397 -11.51 -2.88 29.80
C PHE A 397 -11.57 -3.49 28.40
N GLY A 398 -10.91 -4.63 28.17
CA GLY A 398 -11.04 -5.39 26.92
C GLY A 398 -12.46 -5.90 26.71
N GLU A 399 -13.10 -6.43 27.76
CA GLU A 399 -14.49 -6.88 27.68
C GLU A 399 -15.50 -5.72 27.68
N ILE A 400 -15.23 -4.61 28.37
CA ILE A 400 -16.04 -3.38 28.20
C ILE A 400 -15.94 -2.88 26.75
N THR A 401 -14.75 -2.91 26.15
CA THR A 401 -14.56 -2.57 24.72
C THR A 401 -15.33 -3.52 23.81
N ARG A 402 -15.41 -4.81 24.18
CA ARG A 402 -16.18 -5.81 23.44
C ARG A 402 -17.67 -5.50 23.47
N VAL A 403 -18.21 -5.16 24.64
CA VAL A 403 -19.60 -4.68 24.78
C VAL A 403 -19.82 -3.42 23.94
N LEU A 404 -18.93 -2.42 24.03
CA LEU A 404 -19.01 -1.19 23.23
C LEU A 404 -19.07 -1.46 21.72
N ASN A 405 -18.27 -2.43 21.24
CA ASN A 405 -18.21 -2.78 19.84
C ASN A 405 -19.45 -3.56 19.38
N HIS A 406 -19.86 -4.60 20.11
CA HIS A 406 -21.07 -5.32 19.76
C HIS A 406 -22.32 -4.45 19.83
N LEU A 407 -22.39 -3.48 20.76
CA LEU A 407 -23.48 -2.49 20.77
C LEU A 407 -23.47 -1.70 19.46
N MET A 408 -22.33 -1.17 19.03
CA MET A 408 -22.26 -0.48 17.74
C MET A 408 -22.63 -1.40 16.56
N SER A 409 -22.06 -2.60 16.51
CA SER A 409 -22.23 -3.56 15.41
C SER A 409 -23.69 -4.02 15.26
N VAL A 410 -24.29 -4.59 16.32
CA VAL A 410 -25.65 -5.15 16.28
C VAL A 410 -26.67 -4.06 16.01
N LEU A 411 -26.52 -2.89 16.64
CA LEU A 411 -27.48 -1.81 16.52
C LEU A 411 -27.41 -1.09 15.18
N SER A 412 -26.21 -0.89 14.64
CA SER A 412 -26.06 -0.29 13.30
C SER A 412 -26.56 -1.25 12.23
N HIS A 413 -26.29 -2.56 12.39
CA HIS A 413 -26.88 -3.59 11.53
C HIS A 413 -28.41 -3.61 11.61
N ALA A 414 -28.98 -3.46 12.81
CA ALA A 414 -30.42 -3.33 13.00
C ALA A 414 -30.98 -2.10 12.27
N MET A 415 -30.31 -0.95 12.38
CA MET A 415 -30.69 0.28 11.68
C MET A 415 -30.67 0.11 10.15
N ASP A 416 -29.64 -0.54 9.60
CA ASP A 416 -29.50 -0.74 8.16
C ASP A 416 -30.60 -1.61 7.56
N VAL A 417 -31.04 -2.61 8.30
CA VAL A 417 -32.16 -3.47 7.92
C VAL A 417 -33.50 -2.76 8.12
N GLY A 418 -33.57 -1.81 9.07
CA GLY A 418 -34.70 -0.88 9.24
C GLY A 418 -35.22 -0.71 10.68
N ALA A 419 -34.64 -1.38 11.68
CA ALA A 419 -35.04 -1.27 13.07
C ALA A 419 -34.31 -0.11 13.79
N LEU A 420 -35.02 0.99 14.03
CA LEU A 420 -34.44 2.23 14.56
C LEU A 420 -34.40 2.31 16.09
N THR A 421 -35.33 1.66 16.79
CA THR A 421 -35.48 1.80 18.26
C THR A 421 -34.33 1.18 19.06
N PRO A 422 -33.82 -0.03 18.75
CA PRO A 422 -32.74 -0.62 19.55
C PRO A 422 -31.47 0.24 19.50
N PHE A 423 -31.24 0.93 18.37
CA PHE A 423 -30.09 1.80 18.20
C PHE A 423 -30.04 2.92 19.22
N LEU A 424 -31.17 3.58 19.48
CA LEU A 424 -31.23 4.66 20.46
C LEU A 424 -31.03 4.14 21.89
N TRP A 425 -31.61 2.98 22.22
CA TRP A 425 -31.48 2.37 23.55
C TRP A 425 -30.04 1.97 23.84
N GLY A 426 -29.39 1.25 22.94
CA GLY A 426 -28.02 0.81 23.18
C GLY A 426 -26.99 1.94 23.10
N PHE A 427 -27.29 3.07 22.44
CA PHE A 427 -26.44 4.25 22.50
C PHE A 427 -26.45 4.93 23.88
N GLU A 428 -27.55 4.83 24.63
CA GLU A 428 -27.58 5.27 26.04
C GLU A 428 -26.59 4.45 26.89
N GLU A 429 -26.60 3.13 26.75
CA GLU A 429 -25.67 2.24 27.45
C GLU A 429 -24.22 2.47 27.01
N ARG A 430 -24.02 2.72 25.72
CA ARG A 430 -22.71 3.08 25.17
C ARG A 430 -22.18 4.39 25.76
N GLU A 431 -23.05 5.36 26.05
CA GLU A 431 -22.66 6.63 26.69
C GLU A 431 -22.19 6.40 28.13
N LYS A 432 -22.89 5.56 28.90
CA LYS A 432 -22.48 5.18 30.27
C LYS A 432 -21.09 4.52 30.28
N LEU A 433 -20.83 3.65 29.30
CA LEU A 433 -19.51 3.03 29.14
C LEU A 433 -18.41 4.04 28.73
N MET A 434 -18.74 5.06 27.92
CA MET A 434 -17.79 6.14 27.61
C MET A 434 -17.45 7.00 28.82
N GLU A 435 -18.37 7.17 29.78
CA GLU A 435 -18.07 7.83 31.05
C GLU A 435 -16.98 7.07 31.83
N PHE A 436 -17.01 5.74 31.82
CA PHE A 436 -15.94 4.94 32.43
C PHE A 436 -14.59 5.17 31.75
N TYR A 437 -14.57 5.33 30.41
CA TYR A 437 -13.34 5.62 29.66
C TYR A 437 -12.80 7.01 30.02
N GLU A 438 -13.70 7.99 30.12
CA GLU A 438 -13.35 9.35 30.51
C GLU A 438 -12.79 9.41 31.93
N ARG A 439 -13.40 8.70 32.89
CA ARG A 439 -12.92 8.67 34.28
C ARG A 439 -11.53 8.06 34.42
N VAL A 440 -11.19 7.10 33.58
CA VAL A 440 -9.93 6.35 33.65
C VAL A 440 -8.80 7.01 32.88
N SER A 441 -9.10 7.58 31.72
CA SER A 441 -8.10 8.12 30.79
C SER A 441 -8.15 9.64 30.62
N GLY A 442 -9.29 10.26 30.93
CA GLY A 442 -9.60 11.66 30.61
C GLY A 442 -10.17 11.88 29.22
N ALA A 443 -10.33 10.83 28.41
CA ALA A 443 -10.90 10.89 27.07
C ALA A 443 -12.01 9.85 26.89
N ARG A 444 -13.04 10.21 26.12
CA ARG A 444 -14.23 9.35 25.92
C ARG A 444 -14.04 8.22 24.90
N LEU A 445 -13.20 8.43 23.88
CA LEU A 445 -12.93 7.47 22.81
C LEU A 445 -11.46 7.05 22.79
N HIS A 446 -10.58 7.92 22.30
CA HIS A 446 -9.15 7.63 22.18
C HIS A 446 -8.45 7.84 23.52
N ALA A 447 -8.20 6.75 24.24
CA ALA A 447 -7.76 6.76 25.63
C ALA A 447 -6.23 6.72 25.79
N ALA A 448 -5.48 6.05 24.90
CA ALA A 448 -4.04 5.81 25.03
C ALA A 448 -3.64 5.33 26.44
N TYR A 449 -4.46 4.43 26.99
CA TYR A 449 -4.44 3.99 28.38
C TYR A 449 -3.67 2.69 28.57
N VAL A 450 -3.88 1.71 27.68
CA VAL A 450 -3.10 0.49 27.63
C VAL A 450 -1.79 0.80 26.91
N ARG A 451 -0.66 0.62 27.59
CA ARG A 451 0.67 0.95 27.06
C ARG A 451 1.59 -0.25 27.16
N PRO A 452 2.63 -0.35 26.31
CA PRO A 452 3.66 -1.36 26.53
C PRO A 452 4.27 -1.20 27.93
N GLY A 453 4.24 -2.28 28.72
CA GLY A 453 4.63 -2.29 30.14
C GLY A 453 3.47 -2.19 31.14
N GLY A 454 2.23 -2.44 30.72
CA GLY A 454 1.03 -2.47 31.56
C GLY A 454 0.00 -1.38 31.24
N VAL A 455 -0.36 -0.58 32.25
CA VAL A 455 -1.41 0.42 32.14
C VAL A 455 -0.88 1.79 32.57
N HIS A 456 -1.37 2.87 31.93
CA HIS A 456 -0.86 4.20 32.18
C HIS A 456 -1.15 4.70 33.60
N GLN A 457 -2.38 4.60 34.09
CA GLN A 457 -2.82 5.06 35.41
C GLN A 457 -3.69 3.99 36.08
N ASP A 458 -3.72 3.96 37.41
CA ASP A 458 -4.61 3.04 38.11
C ASP A 458 -6.07 3.54 38.04
N ILE A 459 -7.01 2.64 38.31
CA ILE A 459 -8.44 2.92 38.33
C ILE A 459 -8.75 3.93 39.44
N PRO A 460 -9.56 4.98 39.18
CA PRO A 460 -9.98 5.92 40.22
C PRO A 460 -10.88 5.24 41.27
N ILE A 461 -10.84 5.77 42.49
CA ILE A 461 -11.63 5.25 43.62
C ILE A 461 -13.13 5.32 43.28
N GLY A 462 -13.87 4.26 43.59
CA GLY A 462 -15.31 4.14 43.37
C GLY A 462 -15.74 3.62 41.99
N LEU A 463 -14.84 3.58 40.99
CA LEU A 463 -15.23 3.14 39.64
C LEU A 463 -15.68 1.68 39.57
N LEU A 464 -15.08 0.80 40.38
CA LEU A 464 -15.44 -0.62 40.37
C LEU A 464 -16.88 -0.84 40.83
N ASP A 465 -17.37 -0.05 41.79
CA ASP A 465 -18.75 -0.11 42.27
C ASP A 465 -19.73 0.40 41.21
N ASP A 466 -19.34 1.45 40.47
CA ASP A 466 -20.15 2.01 39.39
C ASP A 466 -20.26 1.03 38.20
N ILE A 467 -19.16 0.36 37.83
CA ILE A 467 -19.18 -0.70 36.80
C ILE A 467 -20.06 -1.86 37.24
N TYR A 468 -20.01 -2.24 38.52
CA TYR A 468 -20.89 -3.29 39.06
C TYR A 468 -22.37 -2.91 38.96
N GLN A 469 -22.74 -1.68 39.35
CA GLN A 469 -24.12 -1.20 39.23
C GLN A 469 -24.60 -1.22 37.77
N TRP A 470 -23.77 -0.75 36.85
CA TRP A 470 -24.08 -0.82 35.41
C TRP A 470 -24.27 -2.27 34.94
N ALA A 471 -23.35 -3.18 35.30
CA ALA A 471 -23.42 -4.58 34.88
C ALA A 471 -24.71 -5.27 35.33
N THR A 472 -25.22 -4.95 36.53
CA THR A 472 -26.49 -5.51 37.01
C THR A 472 -27.71 -5.08 36.20
N GLN A 473 -27.69 -3.87 35.63
CA GLN A 473 -28.81 -3.31 34.84
C GLN A 473 -28.68 -3.65 33.35
N PHE A 474 -27.46 -3.83 32.85
CA PHE A 474 -27.21 -4.07 31.44
C PHE A 474 -27.73 -5.43 30.97
N GLY A 475 -27.85 -6.42 31.87
CA GLY A 475 -28.50 -7.70 31.57
C GLY A 475 -29.93 -7.52 31.04
N ASP A 476 -30.75 -6.75 31.76
CA ASP A 476 -32.13 -6.45 31.36
C ASP A 476 -32.20 -5.72 30.01
N ARG A 477 -31.24 -4.82 29.74
CA ARG A 477 -31.16 -4.09 28.46
C ARG A 477 -30.85 -5.00 27.28
N ILE A 478 -30.00 -6.02 27.47
CA ILE A 478 -29.75 -7.04 26.44
C ILE A 478 -31.04 -7.79 26.14
N ASP A 479 -31.76 -8.23 27.17
CA ASP A 479 -32.98 -9.00 27.01
C ASP A 479 -34.09 -8.20 26.31
N GLU A 480 -34.24 -6.90 26.61
CA GLU A 480 -35.15 -5.99 25.89
C GLU A 480 -34.79 -5.85 24.39
N THR A 481 -33.50 -5.78 24.06
CA THR A 481 -33.06 -5.74 22.65
C THR A 481 -33.27 -7.07 21.94
N GLU A 482 -33.14 -8.18 22.66
CA GLU A 482 -33.36 -9.53 22.14
C GLU A 482 -34.85 -9.77 21.88
N GLU A 483 -35.73 -9.37 22.80
CA GLU A 483 -37.19 -9.48 22.66
C GLU A 483 -37.70 -8.78 21.39
N MET A 484 -37.11 -7.63 21.04
CA MET A 484 -37.50 -6.86 19.85
C MET A 484 -36.96 -7.44 18.53
N LEU A 485 -35.84 -8.17 18.54
CA LEU A 485 -35.13 -8.59 17.33
C LEU A 485 -35.15 -10.10 17.11
N THR A 486 -34.81 -10.91 18.11
CA THR A 486 -34.51 -12.34 17.95
C THR A 486 -35.69 -13.15 17.46
N ASP A 487 -36.87 -12.94 18.05
CA ASP A 487 -38.11 -13.64 17.71
C ASP A 487 -38.93 -12.90 16.63
N ASN A 488 -38.46 -11.72 16.20
CA ASN A 488 -39.16 -10.94 15.20
C ASN A 488 -39.09 -11.64 13.84
N ARG A 489 -40.27 -11.98 13.31
CA ARG A 489 -40.42 -12.63 12.01
C ARG A 489 -39.72 -11.87 10.88
N ILE A 490 -39.79 -10.54 10.86
CA ILE A 490 -39.17 -9.72 9.82
C ILE A 490 -37.64 -9.83 9.90
N TRP A 491 -37.09 -9.81 11.11
CA TRP A 491 -35.66 -9.94 11.35
C TRP A 491 -35.14 -11.31 10.89
N ILE A 492 -35.86 -12.38 11.26
CA ILE A 492 -35.53 -13.75 10.86
C ILE A 492 -35.61 -13.89 9.33
N GLU A 493 -36.67 -13.40 8.68
CA GLU A 493 -36.82 -13.48 7.22
C GLU A 493 -35.73 -12.70 6.46
N ARG A 494 -35.17 -11.63 7.05
CA ARG A 494 -34.11 -10.83 6.42
C ARG A 494 -32.69 -11.40 6.61
N LEU A 495 -32.47 -12.22 7.64
CA LEU A 495 -31.13 -12.72 7.97
C LEU A 495 -30.93 -14.21 7.73
N ARG A 496 -31.98 -15.02 7.90
CA ARG A 496 -31.88 -16.47 7.79
C ARG A 496 -31.60 -16.87 6.35
N GLY A 497 -30.53 -17.63 6.14
CA GLY A 497 -30.11 -18.07 4.81
C GLY A 497 -29.46 -16.98 3.94
N VAL A 498 -29.19 -15.80 4.51
CA VAL A 498 -28.43 -14.74 3.84
C VAL A 498 -26.95 -14.84 4.20
N GLY A 499 -26.08 -14.70 3.20
CA GLY A 499 -24.63 -14.62 3.38
C GLY A 499 -24.03 -15.89 3.96
N VAL A 500 -24.55 -17.06 3.58
CA VAL A 500 -24.08 -18.37 4.07
C VAL A 500 -22.63 -18.60 3.68
N VAL A 501 -21.79 -18.94 4.66
CA VAL A 501 -20.38 -19.26 4.44
C VAL A 501 -20.10 -20.67 4.95
N SER A 502 -19.48 -21.50 4.10
CA SER A 502 -19.05 -22.82 4.51
C SER A 502 -17.80 -22.73 5.40
N ALA A 503 -17.62 -23.68 6.31
CA ALA A 503 -16.43 -23.75 7.16
C ALA A 503 -15.12 -23.79 6.36
N ALA A 504 -15.12 -24.49 5.22
CA ALA A 504 -13.94 -24.57 4.35
C ALA A 504 -13.63 -23.23 3.68
N ASP A 505 -14.66 -22.53 3.19
CA ASP A 505 -14.49 -21.22 2.55
C ASP A 505 -14.09 -20.15 3.55
N ALA A 506 -14.65 -20.18 4.78
CA ALA A 506 -14.25 -19.29 5.86
C ALA A 506 -12.75 -19.37 6.15
N LEU A 507 -12.18 -20.59 6.18
CA LEU A 507 -10.75 -20.80 6.37
C LEU A 507 -9.93 -20.34 5.15
N ASN A 508 -10.36 -20.67 3.94
CA ASN A 508 -9.67 -20.29 2.71
C ASN A 508 -9.63 -18.76 2.52
N LEU A 509 -10.70 -18.07 2.87
CA LEU A 509 -10.83 -16.61 2.84
C LEU A 509 -10.18 -15.93 4.06
N SER A 510 -9.58 -16.70 4.98
CA SER A 510 -8.96 -16.20 6.21
C SER A 510 -9.92 -15.38 7.09
N PHE A 511 -11.21 -15.76 7.11
CA PHE A 511 -12.18 -15.18 8.04
C PHE A 511 -11.87 -15.60 9.47
N THR A 512 -12.09 -14.68 10.40
CA THR A 512 -11.80 -14.88 11.84
C THR A 512 -12.93 -14.31 12.71
N GLY A 513 -12.92 -14.64 14.00
CA GLY A 513 -13.90 -14.17 14.96
C GLY A 513 -15.31 -14.72 14.70
N VAL A 514 -16.30 -13.85 14.83
CA VAL A 514 -17.72 -14.19 14.68
C VAL A 514 -18.04 -14.79 13.30
N MET A 515 -17.38 -14.36 12.23
CA MET A 515 -17.58 -14.91 10.88
C MET A 515 -17.21 -16.40 10.81
N LEU A 516 -16.13 -16.78 11.50
CA LEU A 516 -15.64 -18.16 11.54
C LEU A 516 -16.43 -19.01 12.54
N ARG A 517 -16.75 -18.45 13.72
CA ARG A 517 -17.61 -19.10 14.72
C ARG A 517 -19.03 -19.34 14.21
N GLY A 518 -19.61 -18.39 13.47
CA GLY A 518 -20.93 -18.53 12.87
C GLY A 518 -21.00 -19.70 11.86
N SER A 519 -19.88 -20.02 11.21
CA SER A 519 -19.76 -21.11 10.24
C SER A 519 -19.52 -22.49 10.88
N GLY A 520 -19.53 -22.59 12.21
CA GLY A 520 -19.42 -23.85 12.96
C GLY A 520 -18.01 -24.23 13.41
N ILE A 521 -17.00 -23.37 13.22
CA ILE A 521 -15.64 -23.66 13.69
C ILE A 521 -15.44 -23.07 15.10
N PRO A 522 -15.19 -23.89 16.14
CA PRO A 522 -14.97 -23.42 17.50
C PRO A 522 -13.54 -22.89 17.69
N PHE A 523 -13.28 -21.66 17.23
CA PHE A 523 -11.98 -21.00 17.38
C PHE A 523 -12.14 -19.60 18.01
N ASP A 524 -11.41 -19.37 19.10
CA ASP A 524 -11.28 -18.09 19.79
C ASP A 524 -9.87 -18.02 20.38
N ILE A 525 -9.14 -16.93 20.09
CA ILE A 525 -7.75 -16.75 20.56
C ILE A 525 -7.70 -16.71 22.08
N ARG A 526 -8.72 -16.16 22.77
CA ARG A 526 -8.73 -16.05 24.24
C ARG A 526 -8.72 -17.40 24.95
N LYS A 527 -9.20 -18.46 24.30
CA LYS A 527 -9.17 -19.84 24.81
C LYS A 527 -8.00 -20.65 24.25
N ASN A 528 -7.70 -20.48 22.97
CA ASN A 528 -6.70 -21.31 22.29
C ASN A 528 -5.26 -20.82 22.52
N GLN A 529 -5.07 -19.51 22.57
CA GLN A 529 -3.79 -18.83 22.80
C GLN A 529 -4.03 -17.68 23.79
N PRO A 530 -4.30 -18.02 25.06
CA PRO A 530 -4.70 -17.06 26.07
C PRO A 530 -3.61 -16.01 26.31
N TYR A 531 -4.06 -14.78 26.56
CA TYR A 531 -3.22 -13.64 26.89
C TYR A 531 -3.77 -12.91 28.13
N ASP A 532 -2.96 -12.06 28.74
CA ASP A 532 -3.26 -11.36 29.99
C ASP A 532 -3.83 -12.29 31.09
N ALA A 533 -5.10 -12.11 31.48
CA ALA A 533 -5.75 -12.88 32.54
C ALA A 533 -6.92 -13.75 32.04
N TYR A 534 -7.04 -13.99 30.73
CA TYR A 534 -8.13 -14.80 30.16
C TYR A 534 -8.12 -16.27 30.64
N ASP A 535 -6.97 -16.79 31.04
CA ASP A 535 -6.83 -18.13 31.64
C ASP A 535 -7.46 -18.27 33.04
N LYS A 536 -7.58 -17.15 33.76
CA LYS A 536 -8.08 -17.13 35.15
C LYS A 536 -9.60 -16.93 35.23
N VAL A 537 -10.24 -16.62 34.10
CA VAL A 537 -11.68 -16.32 34.02
C VAL A 537 -12.44 -17.40 33.26
N GLU A 538 -13.63 -17.71 33.74
CA GLU A 538 -14.51 -18.73 33.18
C GLU A 538 -15.57 -18.09 32.30
N PHE A 539 -15.57 -18.46 31.02
CA PHE A 539 -16.55 -18.04 30.02
C PHE A 539 -16.67 -19.11 28.94
N ASP A 540 -17.80 -19.10 28.24
CA ASP A 540 -18.11 -20.00 27.15
C ASP A 540 -18.05 -19.24 25.82
N VAL A 541 -17.82 -19.95 24.71
CA VAL A 541 -17.70 -19.34 23.37
C VAL A 541 -18.88 -19.79 22.52
N PRO A 542 -19.72 -18.87 21.99
CA PRO A 542 -20.84 -19.23 21.15
C PRO A 542 -20.37 -19.62 19.75
N VAL A 543 -20.97 -20.67 19.18
CA VAL A 543 -20.63 -21.20 17.85
C VAL A 543 -21.94 -21.42 17.09
N GLY A 544 -22.01 -20.92 15.85
CA GLY A 544 -23.15 -21.09 14.97
C GLY A 544 -23.17 -22.45 14.28
N THR A 545 -24.22 -22.72 13.52
CA THR A 545 -24.40 -24.03 12.85
C THR A 545 -24.49 -23.93 11.34
N ASN A 546 -25.18 -22.90 10.84
CA ASN A 546 -25.54 -22.76 9.43
C ASN A 546 -24.59 -21.83 8.68
N GLY A 547 -23.88 -20.92 9.37
CA GLY A 547 -23.00 -19.94 8.73
C GLY A 547 -23.70 -18.71 8.16
N ASP A 548 -24.98 -18.50 8.49
CA ASP A 548 -25.78 -17.38 8.01
C ASP A 548 -25.61 -16.11 8.87
N CYS A 549 -26.21 -15.02 8.40
CA CYS A 549 -26.22 -13.74 9.12
C CYS A 549 -26.90 -13.82 10.49
N TYR A 550 -27.93 -14.68 10.63
CA TYR A 550 -28.69 -14.83 11.88
C TYR A 550 -27.86 -15.53 12.96
N ASP A 551 -27.15 -16.61 12.64
CA ASP A 551 -26.25 -17.28 13.59
C ASP A 551 -25.14 -16.34 14.07
N ARG A 552 -24.62 -15.46 13.21
CA ARG A 552 -23.63 -14.43 13.58
C ARG A 552 -24.22 -13.38 14.52
N TYR A 553 -25.48 -13.00 14.32
CA TYR A 553 -26.20 -12.11 15.22
C TYR A 553 -26.34 -12.75 16.61
N LEU A 554 -26.80 -14.01 16.68
CA LEU A 554 -26.92 -14.75 17.94
C LEU A 554 -25.56 -14.91 18.65
N CYS A 555 -24.49 -15.19 17.91
CA CYS A 555 -23.14 -15.25 18.48
C CYS A 555 -22.74 -13.94 19.17
N ARG A 556 -23.08 -12.77 18.57
CA ARG A 556 -22.80 -11.47 19.20
C ARG A 556 -23.67 -11.22 20.43
N MET A 557 -24.94 -11.64 20.39
CA MET A 557 -25.84 -11.52 21.55
C MET A 557 -25.34 -12.34 22.74
N GLU A 558 -24.88 -13.57 22.49
CA GLU A 558 -24.26 -14.39 23.53
C GLU A 558 -22.89 -13.85 23.98
N GLU A 559 -22.10 -13.28 23.08
CA GLU A 559 -20.84 -12.62 23.47
C GLU A 559 -21.06 -11.45 24.44
N PHE A 560 -22.19 -10.72 24.40
CA PHE A 560 -22.52 -9.74 25.44
C PHE A 560 -22.66 -10.39 26.82
N ARG A 561 -23.41 -11.50 26.90
CA ARG A 561 -23.65 -12.23 28.16
C ARG A 561 -22.35 -12.78 28.74
N GLN A 562 -21.49 -13.33 27.88
CA GLN A 562 -20.18 -13.83 28.28
C GLN A 562 -19.24 -12.70 28.70
N SER A 563 -19.28 -11.55 28.02
CA SER A 563 -18.52 -10.35 28.42
C SER A 563 -18.93 -9.87 29.81
N LEU A 564 -20.25 -9.80 30.09
CA LEU A 564 -20.76 -9.45 31.42
C LEU A 564 -20.29 -10.44 32.50
N ARG A 565 -20.31 -11.74 32.20
CA ARG A 565 -19.81 -12.78 33.10
C ARG A 565 -18.33 -12.58 33.43
N ILE A 566 -17.50 -12.25 32.43
CA ILE A 566 -16.08 -11.95 32.64
C ILE A 566 -15.91 -10.68 33.48
N ILE A 567 -16.68 -9.62 33.21
CA ILE A 567 -16.65 -8.36 33.97
C ILE A 567 -16.95 -8.64 35.45
N HIS A 568 -18.01 -9.38 35.77
CA HIS A 568 -18.33 -9.75 37.16
C HIS A 568 -17.21 -10.52 37.85
N GLN A 569 -16.58 -11.47 37.15
CA GLN A 569 -15.45 -12.22 37.71
C GLN A 569 -14.22 -11.34 37.94
N CYS A 570 -13.90 -10.45 37.00
CA CYS A 570 -12.78 -9.52 37.11
C CYS A 570 -12.96 -8.56 38.29
N LEU A 571 -14.18 -8.07 38.53
CA LEU A 571 -14.49 -7.21 39.67
C LEU A 571 -14.27 -7.95 41.00
N ASN A 572 -14.72 -9.21 41.10
CA ASN A 572 -14.58 -10.01 42.32
C ASN A 572 -13.15 -10.47 42.60
N GLN A 573 -12.35 -10.70 41.56
CA GLN A 573 -10.99 -11.26 41.67
C GLN A 573 -9.87 -10.20 41.55
N MET A 574 -10.20 -8.91 41.51
CA MET A 574 -9.23 -7.84 41.25
C MET A 574 -8.11 -7.81 42.32
N PRO A 575 -6.85 -8.10 41.97
CA PRO A 575 -5.77 -8.09 42.94
C PRO A 575 -5.28 -6.66 43.24
N ALA A 576 -4.75 -6.45 44.45
CA ALA A 576 -3.96 -5.27 44.75
C ALA A 576 -2.55 -5.41 44.14
N GLY A 577 -1.91 -4.29 43.78
CA GLY A 577 -0.55 -4.31 43.25
C GLY A 577 -0.24 -3.13 42.34
N PRO A 578 0.97 -3.08 41.76
CA PRO A 578 1.34 -2.08 40.77
C PRO A 578 0.60 -2.31 39.44
N VAL A 579 0.27 -1.21 38.73
CA VAL A 579 -0.39 -1.24 37.41
C VAL A 579 0.58 -1.15 36.22
N ARG A 580 1.87 -0.97 36.50
CA ARG A 580 2.93 -0.88 35.51
C ARG A 580 4.14 -1.67 35.96
N VAL A 581 4.95 -2.13 35.00
CA VAL A 581 6.23 -2.79 35.28
C VAL A 581 7.13 -1.84 36.07
N GLU A 582 7.80 -2.34 37.11
CA GLU A 582 8.64 -1.54 38.01
C GLU A 582 9.98 -1.09 37.38
N ASP A 583 10.32 -1.60 36.20
CA ASP A 583 11.50 -1.16 35.44
C ASP A 583 11.26 0.23 34.81
N TYR A 584 11.89 1.24 35.41
CA TYR A 584 11.83 2.64 34.95
C TYR A 584 12.56 2.91 33.63
N LYS A 585 13.24 1.91 33.05
CA LYS A 585 13.80 2.02 31.69
C LYS A 585 12.74 1.88 30.61
N ILE A 586 11.59 1.31 30.94
CA ILE A 586 10.50 1.02 30.00
C ILE A 586 9.27 1.82 30.40
N SER A 587 8.85 1.72 31.67
CA SER A 587 7.70 2.44 32.19
C SER A 587 8.15 3.76 32.84
N PRO A 588 7.39 4.86 32.73
CA PRO A 588 7.76 6.10 33.40
C PRO A 588 7.60 5.96 34.93
N PRO A 589 8.52 6.52 35.73
CA PRO A 589 8.39 6.51 37.19
C PRO A 589 7.20 7.36 37.69
N PRO A 590 6.72 7.13 38.92
CA PRO A 590 5.68 7.95 39.51
C PRO A 590 6.18 9.40 39.72
N ARG A 591 5.25 10.37 39.64
CA ARG A 591 5.60 11.81 39.69
C ARG A 591 6.23 12.23 41.03
N THR A 592 5.92 11.53 42.11
CA THR A 592 6.55 11.72 43.43
C THR A 592 8.02 11.35 43.37
N ALA A 593 8.33 10.12 42.97
CA ALA A 593 9.71 9.63 42.85
C ALA A 593 10.53 10.44 41.83
N MET A 594 9.93 10.86 40.71
CA MET A 594 10.58 11.70 39.70
C MET A 594 11.04 13.07 40.24
N LYS A 595 10.33 13.63 41.22
CA LYS A 595 10.68 14.94 41.81
C LYS A 595 11.72 14.85 42.92
N GLU A 596 11.84 13.69 43.56
CA GLU A 596 12.73 13.48 44.71
C GLU A 596 14.04 12.76 44.31
N ASN A 597 13.96 11.76 43.42
CA ASN A 597 15.09 10.94 43.02
C ASN A 597 15.64 11.38 41.64
N MET A 598 16.95 11.62 41.59
CA MET A 598 17.66 11.98 40.36
C MET A 598 17.59 10.88 39.28
N GLU A 599 17.67 9.60 39.64
CA GLU A 599 17.61 8.49 38.67
C GLU A 599 16.25 8.44 37.98
N ALA A 600 15.17 8.59 38.76
CA ALA A 600 13.81 8.64 38.23
C ALA A 600 13.62 9.83 37.27
N LEU A 601 14.22 10.98 37.58
CA LEU A 601 14.19 12.14 36.69
C LEU A 601 14.95 11.88 35.38
N ILE A 602 16.12 11.25 35.44
CA ILE A 602 16.90 10.88 34.24
C ILE A 602 16.10 9.92 33.37
N HIS A 603 15.52 8.87 33.95
CA HIS A 603 14.70 7.90 33.22
C HIS A 603 13.46 8.54 32.59
N HIS A 604 12.76 9.41 33.34
CA HIS A 604 11.63 10.17 32.81
C HIS A 604 12.06 11.02 31.60
N PHE A 605 13.16 11.76 31.72
CA PHE A 605 13.66 12.61 30.64
C PHE A 605 14.02 11.81 29.39
N LEU A 606 14.74 10.69 29.53
CA LEU A 606 15.14 9.84 28.40
C LEU A 606 13.94 9.17 27.72
N LEU A 607 12.99 8.63 28.49
CA LEU A 607 11.80 7.96 27.96
C LEU A 607 10.93 8.88 27.08
N TYR A 608 10.76 10.14 27.47
CA TYR A 608 9.90 11.06 26.71
C TYR A 608 10.63 11.81 25.59
N THR A 609 11.96 11.90 25.64
CA THR A 609 12.74 12.56 24.57
C THR A 609 13.19 11.58 23.49
N LYS A 610 13.78 10.46 23.91
CA LYS A 610 14.32 9.42 23.03
C LYS A 610 13.33 8.26 22.86
N GLY A 611 12.83 7.73 23.97
CA GLY A 611 12.07 6.47 24.00
C GLY A 611 12.92 5.33 24.56
N TYR A 612 12.29 4.16 24.74
CA TYR A 612 13.01 2.93 25.08
C TYR A 612 13.41 2.19 23.80
N ALA A 613 14.62 1.63 23.79
CA ALA A 613 15.08 0.77 22.70
C ALA A 613 14.48 -0.62 22.85
N VAL A 614 13.93 -1.16 21.76
CA VAL A 614 13.39 -2.52 21.72
C VAL A 614 14.44 -3.43 21.08
N PRO A 615 14.73 -4.62 21.63
CA PRO A 615 15.67 -5.56 21.02
C PRO A 615 15.40 -5.81 19.53
N PRO A 616 16.44 -6.05 18.71
CA PRO A 616 16.25 -6.38 17.31
C PRO A 616 15.55 -7.74 17.19
N GLY A 617 14.48 -7.80 16.40
CA GLY A 617 13.65 -8.99 16.29
C GLY A 617 12.34 -8.70 15.56
N GLU A 618 11.62 -9.76 15.27
CA GLU A 618 10.33 -9.71 14.60
C GLU A 618 9.30 -10.51 15.41
N THR A 619 8.09 -9.99 15.53
CA THR A 619 7.00 -10.65 16.24
C THR A 619 5.70 -10.54 15.45
N TYR A 620 4.91 -11.59 15.53
CA TYR A 620 3.49 -11.57 15.20
C TYR A 620 2.73 -11.86 16.50
N SER A 621 1.95 -10.89 16.94
CA SER A 621 1.06 -11.03 18.11
C SER A 621 -0.36 -10.74 17.66
N ALA A 622 -1.25 -11.67 17.97
CA ALA A 622 -2.66 -11.60 17.63
C ALA A 622 -3.49 -11.62 18.90
N ILE A 623 -4.62 -10.90 18.88
CA ILE A 623 -5.63 -10.93 19.92
C ILE A 623 -7.01 -11.17 19.30
N GLU A 624 -7.96 -11.59 20.13
CA GLU A 624 -9.36 -11.65 19.73
C GLU A 624 -9.99 -10.26 19.91
N ALA A 625 -9.88 -9.38 18.91
CA ALA A 625 -10.71 -8.18 18.88
C ALA A 625 -12.19 -8.57 18.71
N PRO A 626 -13.17 -7.70 19.03
CA PRO A 626 -14.59 -8.04 18.88
C PRO A 626 -14.99 -8.32 17.43
N LYS A 627 -14.23 -7.77 16.47
CA LYS A 627 -14.38 -8.03 15.03
C LYS A 627 -13.76 -9.37 14.60
N GLY A 628 -12.81 -9.91 15.36
CA GLY A 628 -12.07 -11.14 15.07
C GLY A 628 -10.58 -11.02 15.36
N GLU A 629 -9.76 -11.80 14.67
CA GLU A 629 -8.32 -11.81 14.90
C GLU A 629 -7.69 -10.50 14.39
N MET A 630 -7.30 -9.64 15.34
CA MET A 630 -6.50 -8.47 15.04
C MET A 630 -5.07 -8.76 15.45
N ALA A 631 -4.14 -8.56 14.52
CA ALA A 631 -2.73 -8.84 14.77
C ALA A 631 -1.81 -7.74 14.29
N VAL A 632 -0.68 -7.61 14.98
CA VAL A 632 0.40 -6.70 14.63
C VAL A 632 1.65 -7.51 14.35
N TYR A 633 2.18 -7.34 13.14
CA TYR A 633 3.51 -7.80 12.76
C TYR A 633 4.49 -6.65 12.93
N LEU A 634 5.37 -6.75 13.93
CA LEU A 634 6.32 -5.70 14.28
C LEU A 634 7.74 -6.18 14.06
N VAL A 635 8.53 -5.37 13.35
CA VAL A 635 9.96 -5.57 13.13
C VAL A 635 10.72 -4.44 13.81
N SER A 636 11.64 -4.82 14.70
CA SER A 636 12.56 -3.93 15.41
C SER A 636 13.98 -4.15 14.90
N ASP A 637 14.70 -3.06 14.65
CA ASP A 637 16.13 -3.05 14.27
C ASP A 637 17.06 -2.84 15.48
N GLY A 638 16.52 -2.83 16.70
CA GLY A 638 17.26 -2.50 17.92
C GLY A 638 17.17 -1.03 18.32
N SER A 639 16.48 -0.19 17.53
CA SER A 639 16.31 1.23 17.82
C SER A 639 15.07 1.52 18.68
N GLU A 640 14.85 2.80 18.99
CA GLU A 640 13.69 3.31 19.75
C GLU A 640 12.44 3.45 18.87
N ARG A 641 12.57 3.19 17.57
CA ARG A 641 11.51 3.29 16.57
C ARG A 641 11.26 1.93 15.93
N PRO A 642 10.01 1.55 15.64
CA PRO A 642 9.73 0.35 14.89
C PRO A 642 10.25 0.51 13.45
N TYR A 643 11.02 -0.46 12.98
CA TYR A 643 11.52 -0.47 11.60
C TYR A 643 10.39 -0.70 10.61
N ARG A 644 9.50 -1.65 10.94
CA ARG A 644 8.28 -1.92 10.18
C ARG A 644 7.17 -2.34 11.13
N CYS A 645 5.97 -1.84 10.87
CA CYS A 645 4.76 -2.26 11.57
C CYS A 645 3.70 -2.54 10.51
N HIS A 646 3.24 -3.78 10.43
CA HIS A 646 2.14 -4.18 9.57
C HIS A 646 0.97 -4.66 10.42
N ILE A 647 -0.25 -4.24 10.04
CA ILE A 647 -1.45 -4.48 10.82
C ILE A 647 -2.38 -5.38 10.02
N ARG A 648 -2.70 -6.55 10.58
CA ARG A 648 -3.74 -7.42 10.05
C ARG A 648 -5.06 -7.01 10.67
N ALA A 649 -5.86 -6.27 9.92
CA ALA A 649 -7.23 -5.93 10.28
C ALA A 649 -8.19 -7.06 9.87
N PRO A 650 -9.07 -7.55 10.76
CA PRO A 650 -10.02 -8.62 10.43
C PRO A 650 -11.01 -8.20 9.33
N GLY A 651 -11.50 -6.95 9.39
CA GLY A 651 -12.44 -6.40 8.41
C GLY A 651 -11.88 -6.33 6.97
N PHE A 652 -10.55 -6.27 6.81
CA PHE A 652 -9.94 -6.28 5.48
C PHE A 652 -10.09 -7.66 4.80
N ALA A 653 -9.91 -8.75 5.55
CA ALA A 653 -10.13 -10.09 5.04
C ALA A 653 -11.63 -10.34 4.78
N HIS A 654 -12.49 -9.91 5.71
CA HIS A 654 -13.94 -10.02 5.56
C HIS A 654 -14.45 -9.33 4.28
N LEU A 655 -14.02 -8.09 4.05
CA LEU A 655 -14.39 -7.34 2.85
C LEU A 655 -13.78 -7.92 1.57
N GLY A 656 -12.56 -8.47 1.64
CA GLY A 656 -11.95 -9.19 0.52
C GLY A 656 -12.77 -10.42 0.10
N GLY A 657 -13.46 -11.06 1.03
CA GLY A 657 -14.39 -12.16 0.76
C GLY A 657 -15.81 -11.73 0.40
N PHE A 658 -16.11 -10.42 0.32
CA PHE A 658 -17.47 -9.94 0.11
C PHE A 658 -18.10 -10.41 -1.20
N ASP A 659 -17.34 -10.43 -2.30
CA ASP A 659 -17.84 -10.92 -3.60
C ASP A 659 -18.30 -12.38 -3.53
N HIS A 660 -17.56 -13.22 -2.82
CA HIS A 660 -17.92 -14.63 -2.64
C HIS A 660 -19.22 -14.79 -1.83
N VAL A 661 -19.41 -13.97 -0.79
CA VAL A 661 -20.58 -14.06 0.10
C VAL A 661 -21.83 -13.42 -0.53
N ALA A 662 -21.67 -12.31 -1.25
CA ALA A 662 -22.79 -11.55 -1.80
C ALA A 662 -23.32 -12.11 -3.13
N LYS A 663 -22.55 -12.97 -3.81
CA LYS A 663 -22.97 -13.55 -5.09
C LYS A 663 -24.25 -14.37 -4.96
N GLY A 664 -25.16 -14.19 -5.90
CA GLY A 664 -26.46 -14.88 -5.94
C GLY A 664 -27.51 -14.32 -4.97
N HIS A 665 -27.17 -13.28 -4.20
CA HIS A 665 -28.10 -12.60 -3.31
C HIS A 665 -28.70 -11.36 -3.96
N LEU A 666 -29.78 -10.84 -3.36
CA LEU A 666 -30.41 -9.60 -3.81
C LEU A 666 -29.63 -8.38 -3.30
N LEU A 667 -29.86 -7.23 -3.95
CA LEU A 667 -29.25 -5.95 -3.54
C LEU A 667 -29.53 -5.59 -2.06
N ALA A 668 -30.73 -5.88 -1.57
CA ALA A 668 -31.10 -5.59 -0.18
C ALA A 668 -30.33 -6.49 0.81
N ASP A 669 -29.96 -7.70 0.40
CA ASP A 669 -29.27 -8.67 1.25
C ASP A 669 -27.78 -8.32 1.37
N ALA A 670 -27.19 -7.69 0.35
CA ALA A 670 -25.84 -7.15 0.43
C ALA A 670 -25.66 -6.17 1.60
N VAL A 671 -26.67 -5.35 1.91
CA VAL A 671 -26.66 -4.44 3.06
C VAL A 671 -26.62 -5.21 4.38
N ALA A 672 -27.40 -6.29 4.50
CA ALA A 672 -27.36 -7.15 5.68
C ALA A 672 -25.98 -7.83 5.81
N VAL A 673 -25.40 -8.32 4.71
CA VAL A 673 -24.05 -8.92 4.70
C VAL A 673 -23.00 -7.92 5.18
N ILE A 674 -23.03 -6.67 4.68
CA ILE A 674 -22.13 -5.58 5.12
C ILE A 674 -22.20 -5.39 6.63
N GLY A 675 -23.42 -5.26 7.18
CA GLY A 675 -23.60 -5.06 8.61
C GLY A 675 -23.13 -6.26 9.44
N THR A 676 -23.35 -7.50 8.97
CA THR A 676 -22.87 -8.69 9.70
C THR A 676 -21.37 -8.90 9.68
N MET A 677 -20.66 -8.36 8.68
CA MET A 677 -19.19 -8.36 8.63
C MET A 677 -18.58 -7.31 9.58
N ASP A 678 -19.40 -6.41 10.13
CA ASP A 678 -19.00 -5.38 11.10
C ASP A 678 -17.81 -4.53 10.63
N LEU A 679 -17.97 -3.95 9.44
CA LEU A 679 -16.92 -3.20 8.76
C LEU A 679 -16.74 -1.80 9.33
N VAL A 680 -15.51 -1.51 9.76
CA VAL A 680 -15.02 -0.16 10.07
C VAL A 680 -13.84 0.09 9.13
N PHE A 681 -13.92 1.17 8.35
CA PHE A 681 -13.06 1.44 7.17
C PHE A 681 -11.73 2.15 7.47
#